data_AF-A0AAP8NM96-F1
#
_entry.id   AF-A0AAP8NM96-F1
#
_cell.length_a   1.000
_cell.length_b   1.000
_cell.length_c   1.000
_cell.angle_alpha   90.00
_cell.angle_beta   90.00
_cell.angle_gamma   90.00
#
_symmetry.space_group_name_H-M   'P 1'
#
loop_
_entity.id
_entity.type
_entity.pdbx_description
1 polymer ?
#
loop_
_entity_poly.entity_id
_entity_poly.type
_entity_poly.pdbx_seq_one_letter_code
_entity_poly.pdbx_strand_id
1 'polypeptide(L)'
;MKIKLFTKRPVRHVSKGFALIATITLMMLLALLSVGLLTIASSQVRISEKQLFAAEAKSLARFSLEVALGQLQCELGPDQRVSANSGILSSGTSEGNAPYILGVWNSWDSWLNTNNSEGMNISATYDTGRKSMFRRWLISDPDLRRLSSLEAGKNLLGKRSLSNQNFRSVALVGPGTIGTPVGARNQDKKEIYARMVRVDDSSKTTGLKKNANSRKYIAWWVTGENQKARINLMPHASEESTDALTVLRSTWDTPGPDLESLNLSSVMTAGSGNDMSAVRKLISLDSLLANNKNGRLKDLGDVYHDISLVSSSLLTDSKFGGLKKDLNIMFSQEKLPEEFRGDTADIGLRPYTSEDGNPSDQNRPIGSWNQLYLWANVWDSSTKREGQDASATLQWNGSAPSTLIAADSAASMEMMDNRYTYMRHPILLRFYSFVGLNYVKHGNKHPNRGGWIDFRIAVIPVYVWWNPYNVDMKLTGANGGVWGAYFGEHRFMPLLLSHNVKFAWNQLDENALSNYGESCLIPYLNASYNNRQVADFGASFRTTAKLNSDGSTVKGEPSTLKAGEIIVFAQPVVSNIANGNEVYKTKPNSGDFKPDRFPLKEGWSQEPGQVSSYAVNLTDGVRYELLDGSGYNQVGIAKASVIFAEDTSRLNGTPDNHVLAVKYGDKGASKALGTFVMGAGLMDPNKMNSSSSLNGKSTAEIEIFSKTMPAILNLNWGAWEKPLVDQIKLPAEMWEHNEGTNEEAKKAGEYGTPSLDSTFVAYYGVSVKWGKPPVIGAYPEGKDYRAKTWQHSSPLFWGGQMP
;
A
#
# COMPACT_ATOMS: atom_id res chain seq x y z
N MET A 1 13.42 -134.34 -88.68
CA MET A 1 14.23 -133.93 -87.52
C MET A 1 14.18 -132.39 -87.43
N LYS A 2 14.01 -131.84 -86.22
CA LYS A 2 13.56 -130.48 -85.85
C LYS A 2 14.09 -129.30 -86.70
N ILE A 3 13.18 -128.44 -87.17
CA ILE A 3 13.46 -127.05 -87.59
C ILE A 3 13.04 -126.12 -86.43
N LYS A 4 14.00 -125.35 -85.90
CA LYS A 4 13.77 -124.35 -84.83
C LYS A 4 13.36 -123.00 -85.45
N LEU A 5 12.21 -122.47 -85.02
CA LEU A 5 11.82 -121.08 -85.27
C LEU A 5 12.65 -120.14 -84.38
N PHE A 6 13.19 -119.07 -84.97
CA PHE A 6 13.77 -117.93 -84.26
C PHE A 6 12.74 -116.81 -84.16
N THR A 7 12.42 -116.35 -82.94
CA THR A 7 11.67 -115.11 -82.68
C THR A 7 12.61 -114.02 -82.18
N LYS A 8 12.67 -112.88 -82.89
CA LYS A 8 13.43 -111.67 -82.50
C LYS A 8 12.90 -111.07 -81.19
N ARG A 9 13.79 -110.69 -80.27
CA ARG A 9 13.49 -109.84 -79.09
C ARG A 9 13.72 -108.35 -79.42
N PRO A 10 12.87 -107.43 -78.92
CA PRO A 10 13.11 -106.00 -79.06
C PRO A 10 14.11 -105.49 -78.00
N VAL A 11 15.01 -104.59 -78.40
CA VAL A 11 15.96 -103.90 -77.52
C VAL A 11 15.25 -102.72 -76.85
N ARG A 12 15.21 -102.71 -75.51
CA ARG A 12 14.70 -101.58 -74.72
C ARG A 12 15.83 -100.58 -74.48
N HIS A 13 15.69 -99.38 -75.04
CA HIS A 13 16.58 -98.25 -74.76
C HIS A 13 16.31 -97.76 -73.33
N VAL A 14 17.28 -97.89 -72.42
CA VAL A 14 17.18 -97.37 -71.05
C VAL A 14 17.88 -96.01 -71.00
N SER A 15 17.12 -94.94 -70.82
CA SER A 15 17.61 -93.58 -70.64
C SER A 15 18.31 -93.43 -69.29
N LYS A 16 19.65 -93.51 -69.27
CA LYS A 16 20.49 -93.36 -68.06
C LYS A 16 20.57 -91.92 -67.49
N GLY A 17 19.68 -91.01 -67.89
CA GLY A 17 19.67 -89.60 -67.42
C GLY A 17 18.50 -89.20 -66.53
N PHE A 18 17.35 -89.90 -66.61
CA PHE A 18 16.12 -89.48 -65.93
C PHE A 18 16.18 -89.65 -64.41
N ALA A 19 16.78 -90.74 -63.92
CA ALA A 19 16.98 -90.96 -62.49
C ALA A 19 17.88 -89.90 -61.87
N LEU A 20 18.96 -89.49 -62.57
CA LEU A 20 19.87 -88.46 -62.10
C LEU A 20 19.19 -87.08 -62.05
N ILE A 21 18.47 -86.69 -63.11
CA ILE A 21 17.72 -85.42 -63.15
C ILE A 21 16.64 -85.40 -62.06
N ALA A 22 15.89 -86.49 -61.86
CA ALA A 22 14.89 -86.59 -60.80
C ALA A 22 15.51 -86.49 -59.39
N THR A 23 16.69 -87.08 -59.16
CA THR A 23 17.39 -86.94 -57.87
C THR A 23 17.97 -85.55 -57.65
N ILE A 24 18.47 -84.89 -58.70
CA ILE A 24 18.99 -83.52 -58.61
C ILE A 24 17.83 -82.55 -58.37
N THR A 25 16.71 -82.67 -59.08
CA THR A 25 15.54 -81.81 -58.85
C THR A 25 14.91 -82.07 -57.48
N LEU A 26 14.87 -83.31 -57.00
CA LEU A 26 14.40 -83.64 -55.65
C LEU A 26 15.35 -83.09 -54.57
N MET A 27 16.67 -83.25 -54.72
CA MET A 27 17.65 -82.66 -53.80
C MET A 27 17.62 -81.13 -53.83
N MET A 28 17.47 -80.52 -55.00
CA MET A 28 17.37 -79.07 -55.14
C MET A 28 16.07 -78.53 -54.53
N LEU A 29 14.96 -79.25 -54.68
CA LEU A 29 13.68 -78.96 -54.03
C LEU A 29 13.80 -79.06 -52.50
N LEU A 30 14.39 -80.14 -51.99
CA LEU A 30 14.62 -80.34 -50.55
C LEU A 30 15.57 -79.28 -49.96
N ALA A 31 16.61 -78.89 -50.71
CA ALA A 31 17.52 -77.83 -50.32
C ALA A 31 16.81 -76.46 -50.26
N LEU A 32 15.99 -76.13 -51.28
CA LEU A 32 15.19 -74.90 -51.30
C LEU A 32 14.18 -74.87 -50.15
N LEU A 33 13.49 -75.98 -49.88
CA LEU A 33 12.59 -76.11 -48.72
C LEU A 33 13.33 -75.93 -47.39
N SER A 34 14.51 -76.54 -47.25
CA SER A 34 15.32 -76.43 -46.04
C SER A 34 15.79 -74.99 -45.80
N VAL A 35 16.24 -74.29 -46.85
CA VAL A 35 16.65 -72.87 -46.76
C VAL A 35 15.46 -71.95 -46.48
N GLY A 36 14.30 -72.21 -47.08
CA GLY A 36 13.04 -71.50 -46.79
C GLY A 36 12.59 -71.65 -45.33
N LEU A 37 12.67 -72.87 -44.78
CA LEU A 37 12.34 -73.13 -43.37
C LEU A 37 13.38 -72.51 -42.42
N LEU A 38 14.67 -72.56 -42.76
CA LEU A 38 15.74 -71.95 -41.97
C LEU A 38 15.60 -70.43 -41.90
N THR A 39 15.26 -69.78 -43.01
CA THR A 39 15.06 -68.33 -43.05
C THR A 39 13.83 -67.90 -42.24
N ILE A 40 12.72 -68.64 -42.31
CA ILE A 40 11.55 -68.39 -41.47
C ILE A 40 11.90 -68.59 -39.99
N ALA A 41 12.58 -69.67 -39.63
CA ALA A 41 13.00 -69.94 -38.26
C ALA A 41 13.91 -68.83 -37.71
N SER A 42 14.90 -68.38 -38.49
CA SER A 42 15.79 -67.26 -38.12
C SER A 42 15.03 -65.94 -37.95
N SER A 43 13.99 -65.69 -38.76
CA SER A 43 13.11 -64.53 -38.62
C SER A 43 12.28 -64.61 -37.33
N GLN A 44 11.69 -65.77 -37.05
CA GLN A 44 10.88 -66.00 -35.85
C GLN A 44 11.71 -65.86 -34.56
N VAL A 45 12.95 -66.35 -34.55
CA VAL A 45 13.88 -66.15 -33.42
C VAL A 45 14.15 -64.66 -33.21
N ARG A 46 14.45 -63.89 -34.26
CA ARG A 46 14.67 -62.43 -34.16
C ARG A 46 13.43 -61.67 -33.68
N ILE A 47 12.23 -62.06 -34.14
CA ILE A 47 10.97 -61.46 -33.68
C ILE A 47 10.75 -61.78 -32.20
N SER A 48 10.98 -63.03 -31.78
CA SER A 48 10.82 -63.47 -30.40
C SER A 48 11.80 -62.77 -29.46
N GLU A 49 13.06 -62.62 -29.85
CA GLU A 49 14.06 -61.84 -29.11
C GLU A 49 13.64 -60.37 -28.98
N LYS A 50 13.16 -59.76 -30.07
CA LYS A 50 12.65 -58.38 -30.04
C LYS A 50 11.45 -58.23 -29.10
N GLN A 51 10.53 -59.19 -29.12
CA GLN A 51 9.38 -59.22 -28.21
C GLN A 51 9.81 -59.39 -26.75
N LEU A 52 10.80 -60.26 -26.48
CA LEU A 52 11.36 -60.47 -25.15
C LEU A 52 12.01 -59.18 -24.62
N PHE A 53 12.88 -58.53 -25.41
CA PHE A 53 13.50 -57.26 -25.01
C PHE A 53 12.47 -56.15 -24.81
N ALA A 54 11.43 -56.09 -25.63
CA ALA A 54 10.33 -55.12 -25.46
C ALA A 54 9.54 -55.39 -24.17
N ALA A 55 9.26 -56.66 -23.86
CA ALA A 55 8.58 -57.05 -22.62
C ALA A 55 9.42 -56.74 -21.39
N GLU A 56 10.72 -57.01 -21.44
CA GLU A 56 11.68 -56.68 -20.38
C GLU A 56 11.80 -55.17 -20.17
N ALA A 57 11.94 -54.39 -21.24
CA ALA A 57 11.97 -52.93 -21.17
C ALA A 57 10.67 -52.36 -20.59
N LYS A 58 9.51 -52.92 -20.95
CA LYS A 58 8.21 -52.54 -20.38
C LYS A 58 8.12 -52.87 -18.89
N SER A 59 8.64 -54.01 -18.47
CA SER A 59 8.70 -54.39 -17.04
C SER A 59 9.60 -53.44 -16.25
N LEU A 60 10.79 -53.13 -16.77
CA LEU A 60 11.71 -52.18 -16.15
C LEU A 60 11.13 -50.76 -16.11
N ALA A 61 10.39 -50.33 -17.12
CA ALA A 61 9.72 -49.03 -17.11
C ALA A 61 8.63 -48.95 -16.04
N ARG A 62 7.84 -50.03 -15.84
CA ARG A 62 6.87 -50.13 -14.74
C ARG A 62 7.55 -50.09 -13.38
N PHE A 63 8.63 -50.85 -13.22
CA PHE A 63 9.43 -50.80 -11.99
C PHE A 63 10.01 -49.40 -11.75
N SER A 64 10.50 -48.72 -12.79
CA SER A 64 10.98 -47.34 -12.70
C SER A 64 9.88 -46.38 -12.22
N LEU A 65 8.65 -46.56 -12.70
CA LEU A 65 7.49 -45.79 -12.26
C LEU A 65 7.16 -46.06 -10.79
N GLU A 66 7.17 -47.31 -10.35
CA GLU A 66 6.96 -47.69 -8.94
C GLU A 66 8.04 -47.09 -8.04
N VAL A 67 9.30 -47.10 -8.47
CA VAL A 67 10.41 -46.46 -7.76
C VAL A 67 10.19 -44.95 -7.69
N ALA A 68 9.84 -44.30 -8.80
CA ALA A 68 9.58 -42.86 -8.83
C ALA A 68 8.42 -42.46 -7.90
N LEU A 69 7.33 -43.24 -7.90
CA LEU A 69 6.18 -43.04 -7.02
C LEU A 69 6.57 -43.23 -5.55
N GLY A 70 7.35 -44.26 -5.23
CA GLY A 70 7.84 -44.49 -3.87
C GLY A 70 8.73 -43.35 -3.38
N GLN A 71 9.62 -42.83 -4.22
CA GLN A 71 10.44 -41.66 -3.89
C GLN A 71 9.59 -40.40 -3.71
N LEU A 72 8.58 -40.20 -4.56
CA LEU A 72 7.63 -39.10 -4.44
C LEU A 72 6.88 -39.16 -3.09
N GLN A 73 6.35 -40.33 -2.72
CA GLN A 73 5.63 -40.53 -1.46
C GLN A 73 6.53 -40.36 -0.23
N CYS A 74 7.78 -40.83 -0.26
CA CYS A 74 8.71 -40.67 0.84
C CYS A 74 9.10 -39.20 1.08
N GLU A 75 9.30 -38.42 0.01
CA GLU A 75 9.81 -37.04 0.12
C GLU A 75 8.70 -35.99 0.20
N LEU A 76 7.60 -36.16 -0.54
CA LEU A 76 6.44 -35.23 -0.61
C LEU A 76 5.17 -35.76 0.08
N GLY A 77 5.23 -36.90 0.78
CA GLY A 77 4.08 -37.47 1.48
C GLY A 77 3.54 -36.60 2.62
N PRO A 78 4.39 -36.09 3.54
CA PRO A 78 3.92 -35.19 4.60
C PRO A 78 3.45 -33.84 4.05
N ASP A 79 2.37 -33.29 4.61
CA ASP A 79 1.80 -31.99 4.19
C ASP A 79 2.75 -30.80 4.41
N GLN A 80 3.76 -30.97 5.26
CA GLN A 80 4.80 -30.01 5.59
C GLN A 80 5.96 -30.01 4.59
N ARG A 81 5.67 -30.25 3.31
CA ARG A 81 6.67 -30.32 2.25
C ARG A 81 6.35 -29.31 1.16
N VAL A 82 7.39 -28.65 0.68
CA VAL A 82 7.29 -27.67 -0.39
C VAL A 82 8.09 -28.17 -1.57
N SER A 83 7.47 -28.19 -2.74
CA SER A 83 8.14 -28.56 -4.00
C SER A 83 8.31 -27.33 -4.87
N ALA A 84 9.43 -27.24 -5.59
CA ALA A 84 9.71 -26.16 -6.53
C ALA A 84 10.66 -26.63 -7.63
N ASN A 85 10.49 -26.07 -8.83
CA ASN A 85 11.39 -26.29 -9.95
C ASN A 85 12.78 -25.67 -9.70
N SER A 86 13.82 -26.32 -10.22
CA SER A 86 15.23 -25.89 -10.10
C SER A 86 15.50 -24.48 -10.63
N GLY A 87 14.62 -23.96 -11.51
CA GLY A 87 14.63 -22.57 -11.98
C GLY A 87 14.59 -21.54 -10.85
N ILE A 88 13.98 -21.84 -9.69
CA ILE A 88 13.94 -20.94 -8.52
C ILE A 88 15.35 -20.57 -8.00
N LEU A 89 16.35 -21.39 -8.33
CA LEU A 89 17.72 -21.18 -7.89
C LEU A 89 18.56 -20.32 -8.85
N SER A 90 17.96 -19.85 -9.94
CA SER A 90 18.59 -18.90 -10.86
C SER A 90 18.70 -17.51 -10.23
N SER A 91 19.84 -16.84 -10.43
CA SER A 91 20.07 -15.47 -9.97
C SER A 91 20.04 -14.53 -11.18
N GLY A 92 19.12 -13.56 -11.20
CA GLY A 92 18.97 -12.59 -12.29
C GLY A 92 18.18 -13.11 -13.49
N THR A 93 18.49 -12.61 -14.70
CA THR A 93 17.78 -12.93 -15.96
C THR A 93 18.21 -14.26 -16.61
N SER A 94 19.11 -15.02 -15.97
CA SER A 94 19.61 -16.28 -16.52
C SER A 94 18.87 -17.46 -15.90
N GLU A 95 17.79 -17.90 -16.53
CA GLU A 95 17.19 -19.20 -16.23
C GLU A 95 18.29 -20.27 -16.31
N GLY A 96 18.58 -20.92 -15.17
CA GLY A 96 19.63 -21.92 -15.06
C GLY A 96 19.54 -22.99 -16.15
N ASN A 97 20.59 -23.78 -16.30
CA ASN A 97 20.75 -24.62 -17.50
C ASN A 97 19.74 -25.80 -17.63
N ALA A 98 19.05 -26.16 -16.55
CA ALA A 98 17.96 -27.15 -16.56
C ALA A 98 16.91 -26.73 -15.50
N PRO A 99 15.93 -25.88 -15.85
CA PRO A 99 15.06 -25.22 -14.87
C PRO A 99 13.87 -26.06 -14.40
N TYR A 100 13.58 -27.21 -15.03
CA TYR A 100 12.35 -28.00 -14.78
C TYR A 100 12.58 -29.28 -13.95
N ILE A 101 13.58 -29.28 -13.06
CA ILE A 101 13.83 -30.40 -12.15
C ILE A 101 13.13 -30.12 -10.83
N LEU A 102 12.29 -31.04 -10.38
CA LEU A 102 11.52 -30.87 -9.16
C LEU A 102 12.39 -31.13 -7.92
N GLY A 103 12.53 -30.13 -7.07
CA GLY A 103 13.16 -30.23 -5.75
C GLY A 103 12.13 -30.30 -4.64
N VAL A 104 12.55 -30.83 -3.49
CA VAL A 104 11.74 -30.92 -2.26
C VAL A 104 12.45 -30.25 -1.10
N TRP A 105 11.72 -29.42 -0.38
CA TRP A 105 12.15 -28.71 0.83
C TRP A 105 11.21 -29.03 2.00
N ASN A 106 11.75 -29.04 3.21
CA ASN A 106 10.93 -28.96 4.42
C ASN A 106 10.32 -27.56 4.53
N SER A 107 9.11 -27.46 5.07
CA SER A 107 8.53 -26.18 5.44
C SER A 107 9.26 -25.56 6.63
N TRP A 108 9.08 -24.25 6.77
CA TRP A 108 9.60 -23.51 7.91
C TRP A 108 8.68 -23.74 9.12
N ASP A 109 9.25 -24.27 10.21
CA ASP A 109 8.51 -24.68 11.41
C ASP A 109 8.86 -23.85 12.66
N SER A 110 9.79 -22.88 12.58
CA SER A 110 10.10 -22.03 13.74
C SER A 110 9.19 -20.80 13.80
N TRP A 111 8.86 -20.36 15.03
CA TRP A 111 8.04 -19.17 15.24
C TRP A 111 8.86 -17.90 14.96
N LEU A 112 8.21 -16.85 14.46
CA LEU A 112 8.83 -15.55 14.13
C LEU A 112 9.60 -14.93 15.31
N ASN A 113 9.27 -15.30 16.55
CA ASN A 113 9.83 -14.74 17.79
C ASN A 113 10.53 -15.77 18.71
N THR A 114 10.70 -17.02 18.28
CA THR A 114 11.51 -17.96 19.07
C THR A 114 12.99 -17.68 18.84
N ASN A 115 13.69 -17.28 19.91
CA ASN A 115 15.15 -17.38 19.99
C ASN A 115 15.54 -18.86 20.07
N ASN A 116 15.28 -19.64 19.02
CA ASN A 116 15.77 -21.01 19.00
C ASN A 116 17.29 -20.95 18.80
N SER A 117 17.99 -21.42 19.82
CA SER A 117 19.40 -21.79 19.81
C SER A 117 19.77 -22.85 18.76
N GLU A 118 18.82 -23.28 17.92
CA GLU A 118 19.00 -24.16 16.76
C GLU A 118 18.89 -23.41 15.40
N GLY A 119 19.27 -22.13 15.36
CA GLY A 119 20.15 -21.67 14.27
C GLY A 119 19.54 -21.18 12.94
N MET A 120 18.29 -20.71 12.88
CA MET A 120 17.82 -19.94 11.71
C MET A 120 16.98 -18.71 12.07
N ASN A 121 17.53 -17.52 11.79
CA ASN A 121 16.80 -16.24 11.79
C ASN A 121 15.99 -16.09 10.50
N ILE A 122 14.89 -15.33 10.52
CA ILE A 122 14.06 -15.11 9.33
C ILE A 122 14.84 -14.48 8.16
N SER A 123 15.84 -13.64 8.44
CA SER A 123 16.75 -13.10 7.43
C SER A 123 17.54 -14.19 6.69
N ALA A 124 17.79 -15.34 7.33
CA ALA A 124 18.41 -16.49 6.69
C ALA A 124 17.46 -17.19 5.70
N THR A 125 16.14 -17.03 5.75
CA THR A 125 15.21 -17.68 4.79
C THR A 125 15.27 -17.16 3.38
N TYR A 126 15.71 -15.91 3.22
CA TYR A 126 15.58 -15.21 1.96
C TYR A 126 16.66 -15.63 0.95
N ASP A 127 17.91 -15.93 1.39
CA ASP A 127 18.99 -16.28 0.45
C ASP A 127 19.86 -17.50 0.85
N THR A 128 20.22 -17.70 2.12
CA THR A 128 21.25 -18.70 2.54
C THR A 128 20.73 -19.91 3.33
N GLY A 129 19.59 -19.80 4.01
CA GLY A 129 19.01 -20.81 4.90
C GLY A 129 18.20 -21.88 4.18
N ARG A 130 17.75 -21.64 2.94
CA ARG A 130 17.00 -22.64 2.13
C ARG A 130 17.81 -23.90 1.83
N LYS A 131 19.16 -23.83 1.87
CA LYS A 131 20.04 -25.00 1.71
C LYS A 131 19.88 -26.02 2.84
N SER A 132 19.60 -25.57 4.06
CA SER A 132 19.38 -26.46 5.22
C SER A 132 18.02 -27.17 5.17
N MET A 133 17.03 -26.56 4.52
CA MET A 133 15.69 -27.11 4.35
C MET A 133 15.56 -28.01 3.12
N PHE A 134 16.55 -27.99 2.23
CA PHE A 134 16.55 -28.81 1.02
C PHE A 134 16.73 -30.29 1.36
N ARG A 135 15.82 -31.13 0.87
CA ARG A 135 15.90 -32.59 1.03
C ARG A 135 16.56 -33.24 -0.16
N ARG A 136 15.93 -33.11 -1.33
CA ARG A 136 16.27 -33.93 -2.50
C ARG A 136 15.70 -33.41 -3.82
N TRP A 137 16.37 -33.71 -4.93
CA TRP A 137 15.85 -33.63 -6.30
C TRP A 137 15.14 -34.94 -6.72
N LEU A 138 13.98 -34.83 -7.36
CA LEU A 138 13.17 -35.96 -7.82
C LEU A 138 13.53 -36.37 -9.26
N ILE A 139 14.75 -36.86 -9.42
CA ILE A 139 15.27 -37.43 -10.68
C ILE A 139 16.21 -38.60 -10.37
N SER A 140 16.33 -39.55 -11.30
CA SER A 140 17.25 -40.66 -11.16
C SER A 140 18.71 -40.23 -11.34
N ASP A 141 19.54 -40.50 -10.33
CA ASP A 141 21.00 -40.41 -10.37
C ASP A 141 21.60 -41.60 -9.61
N PRO A 142 22.65 -42.26 -10.12
CA PRO A 142 23.34 -43.32 -9.38
C PRO A 142 24.02 -42.85 -8.09
N ASP A 143 24.33 -41.55 -7.96
CA ASP A 143 24.91 -40.95 -6.77
C ASP A 143 23.86 -40.18 -5.95
N LEU A 144 23.44 -40.80 -4.84
CA LEU A 144 22.43 -40.23 -3.93
C LEU A 144 22.87 -38.89 -3.32
N ARG A 145 24.18 -38.63 -3.17
CA ARG A 145 24.68 -37.38 -2.58
C ARG A 145 24.46 -36.17 -3.48
N ARG A 146 24.41 -36.37 -4.79
CA ARG A 146 24.08 -35.31 -5.76
C ARG A 146 22.62 -34.94 -5.66
N LEU A 147 21.75 -35.91 -5.37
CA LEU A 147 20.33 -35.68 -5.24
C LEU A 147 19.99 -34.84 -4.01
N SER A 148 20.76 -34.94 -2.91
CA SER A 148 20.62 -34.09 -1.72
C SER A 148 21.45 -32.79 -1.76
N SER A 149 22.14 -32.50 -2.86
CA SER A 149 22.88 -31.23 -3.04
C SER A 149 22.10 -30.23 -3.88
N LEU A 150 21.85 -29.05 -3.32
CA LEU A 150 21.14 -27.97 -4.01
C LEU A 150 21.87 -27.50 -5.28
N GLU A 151 23.20 -27.49 -5.27
CA GLU A 151 24.04 -27.03 -6.39
C GLU A 151 24.00 -27.99 -7.59
N ALA A 152 23.72 -29.27 -7.35
CA ALA A 152 23.63 -30.28 -8.40
C ALA A 152 22.44 -30.02 -9.35
N GLY A 153 21.32 -29.52 -8.82
CA GLY A 153 20.14 -29.16 -9.63
C GLY A 153 20.38 -27.96 -10.55
N LYS A 154 21.28 -27.04 -10.17
CA LYS A 154 21.63 -25.88 -11.02
C LYS A 154 22.41 -26.27 -12.27
N ASN A 155 23.38 -27.17 -12.11
CA ASN A 155 24.47 -27.30 -13.08
C ASN A 155 24.64 -28.71 -13.68
N LEU A 156 24.20 -29.77 -12.97
CA LEU A 156 24.58 -31.16 -13.26
C LEU A 156 23.40 -32.07 -13.66
N LEU A 157 22.27 -31.95 -12.96
CA LEU A 157 21.09 -32.79 -13.18
C LEU A 157 20.29 -32.32 -14.40
N GLY A 158 19.47 -33.21 -14.98
CA GLY A 158 18.59 -32.91 -16.12
C GLY A 158 19.29 -32.78 -17.48
N LYS A 159 20.63 -32.88 -17.53
CA LYS A 159 21.44 -32.65 -18.73
C LYS A 159 21.91 -33.91 -19.43
N ARG A 160 22.15 -33.78 -20.73
CA ARG A 160 22.80 -34.81 -21.54
C ARG A 160 24.25 -35.01 -21.09
N SER A 161 24.55 -36.17 -20.55
CA SER A 161 25.87 -36.59 -20.09
C SER A 161 26.42 -37.66 -21.03
N LEU A 162 27.35 -37.25 -21.91
CA LEU A 162 27.98 -38.12 -22.94
C LEU A 162 29.36 -38.64 -22.54
N SER A 163 29.99 -38.05 -21.50
CA SER A 163 31.44 -38.18 -21.26
C SER A 163 31.85 -39.38 -20.40
N ASN A 164 30.93 -40.14 -19.79
CA ASN A 164 31.30 -41.22 -18.87
C ASN A 164 30.32 -42.42 -18.94
N GLN A 165 30.82 -43.64 -19.20
CA GLN A 165 29.97 -44.84 -19.41
C GLN A 165 29.11 -45.19 -18.17
N ASN A 166 29.61 -44.88 -16.97
CA ASN A 166 28.90 -45.11 -15.70
C ASN A 166 27.88 -44.01 -15.35
N PHE A 167 27.86 -42.89 -16.08
CA PHE A 167 26.96 -41.75 -15.87
C PHE A 167 26.24 -41.33 -17.16
N ARG A 168 25.99 -42.31 -18.03
CA ARG A 168 25.19 -42.09 -19.24
C ARG A 168 23.77 -41.67 -18.84
N SER A 169 23.31 -40.58 -19.45
CA SER A 169 21.94 -40.12 -19.32
C SER A 169 21.09 -40.56 -20.50
N VAL A 170 19.82 -40.86 -20.25
CA VAL A 170 18.82 -41.14 -21.28
C VAL A 170 17.85 -39.95 -21.37
N ALA A 171 17.41 -39.61 -22.59
CA ALA A 171 16.37 -38.61 -22.79
C ALA A 171 15.04 -39.19 -22.32
N LEU A 172 14.42 -38.58 -21.31
CA LEU A 172 13.06 -38.89 -20.90
C LEU A 172 12.06 -37.98 -21.60
N VAL A 173 12.42 -36.70 -21.75
CA VAL A 173 11.68 -35.71 -22.51
C VAL A 173 12.60 -35.13 -23.57
N GLY A 174 12.25 -35.34 -24.84
CA GLY A 174 13.07 -34.94 -25.99
C GLY A 174 12.31 -34.08 -27.01
N PRO A 175 12.93 -33.80 -28.17
CA PRO A 175 12.37 -32.93 -29.21
C PRO A 175 10.99 -33.37 -29.69
N GLY A 176 10.76 -34.68 -29.81
CA GLY A 176 9.49 -35.24 -30.26
C GLY A 176 8.33 -35.11 -29.26
N THR A 177 8.64 -34.85 -27.98
CA THR A 177 7.63 -34.66 -26.92
C THR A 177 7.35 -33.18 -26.69
N ILE A 178 8.41 -32.35 -26.69
CA ILE A 178 8.31 -30.91 -26.43
C ILE A 178 7.82 -30.19 -27.69
N GLY A 179 8.13 -30.72 -28.87
CA GLY A 179 7.74 -30.12 -30.14
C GLY A 179 8.78 -29.19 -30.75
N THR A 180 9.91 -28.95 -30.08
CA THR A 180 10.98 -28.10 -30.61
C THR A 180 11.75 -28.78 -31.78
N PRO A 181 11.98 -28.08 -32.91
CA PRO A 181 12.91 -28.55 -33.93
C PRO A 181 14.31 -28.78 -33.36
N VAL A 182 15.01 -29.81 -33.83
CA VAL A 182 16.40 -30.06 -33.48
C VAL A 182 17.25 -28.86 -33.93
N GLY A 183 18.00 -28.24 -33.01
CA GLY A 183 18.78 -27.01 -33.19
C GLY A 183 18.06 -25.70 -32.79
N ALA A 184 16.88 -25.76 -32.17
CA ALA A 184 16.16 -24.55 -31.74
C ALA A 184 16.85 -23.82 -30.57
N ARG A 185 16.67 -22.50 -30.47
CA ARG A 185 17.19 -21.71 -29.34
C ARG A 185 16.68 -22.26 -28.01
N ASN A 186 17.55 -22.41 -27.02
CA ASN A 186 17.25 -22.94 -25.68
C ASN A 186 16.67 -24.37 -25.64
N GLN A 187 16.79 -25.15 -26.73
CA GLN A 187 16.29 -26.53 -26.77
C GLN A 187 16.85 -27.39 -25.62
N ASP A 188 18.16 -27.32 -25.38
CA ASP A 188 18.84 -28.08 -24.32
C ASP A 188 18.32 -27.78 -22.91
N LYS A 189 17.70 -26.59 -22.69
CA LYS A 189 17.11 -26.22 -21.40
C LYS A 189 15.74 -26.84 -21.18
N LYS A 190 15.03 -27.22 -22.25
CA LYS A 190 13.68 -27.79 -22.19
C LYS A 190 13.69 -29.31 -22.16
N GLU A 191 14.72 -29.93 -22.71
CA GLU A 191 14.92 -31.38 -22.67
C GLU A 191 15.28 -31.86 -21.27
N ILE A 192 14.77 -33.04 -20.90
CA ILE A 192 15.07 -33.67 -19.61
C ILE A 192 15.79 -34.98 -19.84
N TYR A 193 17.04 -35.00 -19.39
CA TYR A 193 17.89 -36.18 -19.39
C TYR A 193 18.10 -36.67 -17.95
N ALA A 194 17.71 -37.91 -17.69
CA ALA A 194 17.91 -38.55 -16.41
C ALA A 194 19.06 -39.56 -16.49
N ARG A 195 19.83 -39.71 -15.42
CA ARG A 195 20.94 -40.66 -15.39
C ARG A 195 20.43 -42.06 -15.10
N MET A 196 21.04 -43.04 -15.77
CA MET A 196 20.67 -44.44 -15.62
C MET A 196 21.13 -45.00 -14.28
N VAL A 197 20.20 -45.59 -13.53
CA VAL A 197 20.43 -46.32 -12.29
C VAL A 197 20.37 -47.81 -12.60
N ARG A 198 21.37 -48.56 -12.14
CA ARG A 198 21.46 -49.99 -12.39
C ARG A 198 20.48 -50.75 -11.47
N VAL A 199 19.75 -51.69 -12.05
CA VAL A 199 18.95 -52.65 -11.29
C VAL A 199 19.76 -53.95 -11.22
N ASP A 200 20.18 -54.33 -10.02
CA ASP A 200 20.87 -55.59 -9.80
C ASP A 200 19.85 -56.73 -9.71
N ASP A 201 20.02 -57.79 -10.51
CA ASP A 201 19.19 -59.01 -10.48
C ASP A 201 19.40 -59.85 -9.19
N SER A 202 20.10 -59.34 -8.17
CA SER A 202 20.44 -60.13 -6.98
C SER A 202 19.37 -60.02 -5.89
N SER A 203 18.50 -61.00 -5.84
CA SER A 203 17.87 -61.40 -4.58
C SER A 203 18.73 -62.50 -3.95
N LYS A 204 19.27 -62.26 -2.74
CA LYS A 204 19.92 -63.30 -1.94
C LYS A 204 18.95 -64.42 -1.53
N THR A 205 17.63 -64.21 -1.69
CA THR A 205 16.57 -65.09 -1.20
C THR A 205 15.94 -66.00 -2.26
N THR A 206 16.24 -65.87 -3.57
CA THR A 206 15.55 -66.66 -4.61
C THR A 206 16.44 -67.55 -5.49
N GLY A 207 17.74 -67.71 -5.19
CA GLY A 207 18.58 -68.76 -5.78
C GLY A 207 18.72 -68.76 -7.32
N LEU A 208 18.28 -67.71 -8.02
CA LEU A 208 18.37 -67.61 -9.47
C LEU A 208 19.81 -67.34 -9.91
N LYS A 209 20.33 -68.21 -10.80
CA LYS A 209 21.69 -68.10 -11.36
C LYS A 209 21.88 -66.80 -12.14
N LYS A 210 23.06 -66.20 -11.99
CA LYS A 210 23.61 -65.10 -12.80
C LYS A 210 23.42 -65.38 -14.30
N ASN A 211 22.49 -64.69 -14.97
CA ASN A 211 22.66 -64.42 -16.40
C ASN A 211 23.58 -63.20 -16.50
N ALA A 212 24.89 -63.47 -16.55
CA ALA A 212 25.95 -62.50 -16.27
C ALA A 212 26.20 -61.42 -17.34
N ASN A 213 25.39 -61.32 -18.41
CA ASN A 213 25.73 -60.46 -19.57
C ASN A 213 24.74 -59.35 -19.92
N SER A 214 23.53 -59.29 -19.34
CA SER A 214 22.61 -58.16 -19.57
C SER A 214 22.56 -57.24 -18.35
N ARG A 215 23.14 -56.04 -18.47
CA ARG A 215 23.01 -55.00 -17.44
C ARG A 215 21.69 -54.27 -17.65
N LYS A 216 20.82 -54.29 -16.64
CA LYS A 216 19.52 -53.61 -16.67
C LYS A 216 19.63 -52.26 -15.99
N TYR A 217 18.99 -51.26 -16.58
CA TYR A 217 19.00 -49.89 -16.07
C TYR A 217 17.58 -49.32 -16.09
N ILE A 218 17.31 -48.46 -15.14
CA ILE A 218 16.10 -47.66 -15.06
C ILE A 218 16.48 -46.18 -14.99
N ALA A 219 15.60 -45.33 -15.46
CA ALA A 219 15.70 -43.89 -15.30
C ALA A 219 14.29 -43.32 -15.13
N TRP A 220 14.19 -42.27 -14.31
CA TRP A 220 12.91 -41.64 -14.00
C TRP A 220 13.11 -40.17 -13.63
N TRP A 221 12.05 -39.41 -13.76
CA TRP A 221 11.95 -37.99 -13.42
C TRP A 221 10.51 -37.71 -13.02
N VAL A 222 10.32 -36.87 -12.02
CA VAL A 222 9.00 -36.40 -11.59
C VAL A 222 8.91 -34.91 -11.83
N THR A 223 7.78 -34.48 -12.38
CA THR A 223 7.43 -33.06 -12.57
C THR A 223 6.16 -32.73 -11.80
N GLY A 224 6.04 -31.48 -11.36
CA GLY A 224 4.88 -31.00 -10.61
C GLY A 224 3.84 -30.40 -11.56
N GLU A 225 2.76 -31.13 -11.84
CA GLU A 225 1.64 -30.59 -12.64
C GLU A 225 0.95 -29.41 -11.94
N ASN A 226 1.01 -29.35 -10.61
CA ASN A 226 0.52 -28.22 -9.82
C ASN A 226 1.31 -26.91 -10.01
N GLN A 227 2.53 -26.98 -10.57
CA GLN A 227 3.34 -25.80 -10.90
C GLN A 227 3.04 -25.24 -12.29
N LYS A 228 2.22 -25.94 -13.07
CA LYS A 228 1.81 -25.56 -14.42
C LYS A 228 0.43 -24.93 -14.39
N ALA A 229 0.18 -24.05 -15.35
CA ALA A 229 -1.08 -23.36 -15.49
C ALA A 229 -2.12 -24.25 -16.18
N ARG A 230 -3.29 -24.43 -15.56
CA ARG A 230 -4.33 -25.30 -16.08
C ARG A 230 -5.20 -24.55 -17.09
N ILE A 231 -5.05 -24.85 -18.37
CA ILE A 231 -5.66 -24.06 -19.45
C ILE A 231 -7.13 -24.43 -19.76
N ASN A 232 -7.61 -25.59 -19.32
CA ASN A 232 -8.98 -26.06 -19.57
C ASN A 232 -9.98 -25.64 -18.46
N LEU A 233 -9.64 -24.63 -17.64
CA LEU A 233 -10.52 -24.09 -16.61
C LEU A 233 -11.49 -23.05 -17.19
N MET A 234 -12.68 -22.96 -16.58
CA MET A 234 -13.67 -21.93 -16.89
C MET A 234 -13.30 -20.62 -16.18
N PRO A 235 -13.00 -19.52 -16.87
CA PRO A 235 -12.65 -18.24 -16.23
C PRO A 235 -13.83 -17.63 -15.47
N HIS A 236 -15.06 -17.88 -15.93
CA HIS A 236 -16.32 -17.39 -15.34
C HIS A 236 -17.26 -18.56 -15.03
N ALA A 237 -16.77 -19.54 -14.26
CA ALA A 237 -17.53 -20.77 -13.97
C ALA A 237 -18.92 -20.50 -13.35
N SER A 238 -19.06 -19.44 -12.55
CA SER A 238 -20.31 -19.03 -11.92
C SER A 238 -21.36 -18.45 -12.88
N GLU A 239 -20.94 -17.96 -14.04
CA GLU A 239 -21.84 -17.45 -15.09
C GLU A 239 -22.25 -18.54 -16.08
N GLU A 240 -21.39 -19.53 -16.29
CA GLU A 240 -21.58 -20.60 -17.29
C GLU A 240 -22.13 -21.92 -16.71
N SER A 241 -22.03 -22.16 -15.40
CA SER A 241 -22.44 -23.41 -14.75
C SER A 241 -23.17 -23.19 -13.43
N THR A 242 -24.27 -23.92 -13.24
CA THR A 242 -25.01 -23.97 -11.97
C THR A 242 -24.54 -25.10 -11.05
N ASP A 243 -23.61 -25.94 -11.51
CA ASP A 243 -23.03 -27.01 -10.69
C ASP A 243 -22.00 -26.44 -9.72
N ALA A 244 -22.37 -26.40 -8.44
CA ALA A 244 -21.55 -25.86 -7.36
C ALA A 244 -20.15 -26.49 -7.29
N LEU A 245 -20.02 -27.78 -7.63
CA LEU A 245 -18.75 -28.49 -7.60
C LEU A 245 -17.80 -28.02 -8.71
N THR A 246 -18.34 -27.71 -9.88
CA THR A 246 -17.59 -27.13 -11.01
C THR A 246 -17.15 -25.70 -10.70
N VAL A 247 -18.02 -24.89 -10.09
CA VAL A 247 -17.72 -23.51 -9.68
C VAL A 247 -16.67 -23.47 -8.55
N LEU A 248 -16.75 -24.38 -7.57
CA LEU A 248 -15.76 -24.46 -6.50
C LEU A 248 -14.38 -24.87 -7.03
N ARG A 249 -14.32 -25.86 -7.93
CA ARG A 249 -13.06 -26.32 -8.54
C ARG A 249 -12.32 -25.22 -9.30
N SER A 250 -13.04 -24.33 -10.00
CA SER A 250 -12.39 -23.20 -10.69
C SER A 250 -11.75 -22.19 -9.75
N THR A 251 -12.14 -22.15 -8.47
CA THR A 251 -11.54 -21.26 -7.45
C THR A 251 -10.33 -21.87 -6.73
N TRP A 252 -10.18 -23.19 -6.74
CA TRP A 252 -9.11 -23.91 -6.03
C TRP A 252 -7.94 -24.31 -6.92
N ASP A 253 -8.17 -24.46 -8.23
CA ASP A 253 -7.12 -24.79 -9.17
C ASP A 253 -6.30 -23.54 -9.53
N THR A 254 -5.03 -23.72 -9.89
CA THR A 254 -4.15 -22.62 -10.33
C THR A 254 -4.83 -21.86 -11.46
N PRO A 255 -5.09 -20.54 -11.30
CA PRO A 255 -5.78 -19.75 -12.31
C PRO A 255 -5.14 -19.93 -13.68
N GLY A 256 -5.98 -19.99 -14.72
CA GLY A 256 -5.50 -20.02 -16.09
C GLY A 256 -4.61 -18.79 -16.36
N PRO A 257 -3.55 -18.94 -17.17
CA PRO A 257 -2.73 -17.81 -17.58
C PRO A 257 -3.56 -16.88 -18.46
N ASP A 258 -3.18 -15.60 -18.52
CA ASP A 258 -3.73 -14.70 -19.53
C ASP A 258 -3.36 -15.23 -20.93
N LEU A 259 -4.37 -15.72 -21.66
CA LEU A 259 -4.22 -16.41 -22.93
C LEU A 259 -3.66 -15.50 -24.03
N GLU A 260 -3.81 -14.17 -23.90
CA GLU A 260 -3.19 -13.19 -24.79
C GLU A 260 -1.66 -13.17 -24.63
N SER A 261 -1.17 -13.24 -23.39
CA SER A 261 0.26 -13.23 -23.08
C SER A 261 1.01 -14.46 -23.59
N LEU A 262 0.33 -15.62 -23.66
CA LEU A 262 0.87 -16.87 -24.19
C LEU A 262 0.73 -17.00 -25.71
N ASN A 263 0.14 -16.01 -26.39
CA ASN A 263 -0.10 -16.00 -27.83
C ASN A 263 -0.82 -17.29 -28.31
N LEU A 264 -1.58 -17.94 -27.43
CA LEU A 264 -2.27 -19.20 -27.70
C LEU A 264 -3.46 -18.98 -28.67
N SER A 265 -3.87 -17.73 -28.85
CA SER A 265 -4.75 -17.25 -29.92
C SER A 265 -4.22 -17.55 -31.33
N SER A 266 -2.89 -17.64 -31.50
CA SER A 266 -2.26 -18.09 -32.75
C SER A 266 -2.23 -19.62 -32.92
N VAL A 267 -2.26 -20.35 -31.79
CA VAL A 267 -2.24 -21.81 -31.71
C VAL A 267 -3.65 -22.40 -31.82
N MET A 268 -4.71 -21.63 -31.56
CA MET A 268 -6.10 -22.13 -31.59
C MET A 268 -6.87 -21.58 -32.79
N THR A 269 -7.78 -22.39 -33.33
CA THR A 269 -8.66 -21.98 -34.43
C THR A 269 -9.57 -20.84 -33.97
N ALA A 270 -9.19 -19.60 -34.30
CA ALA A 270 -9.99 -18.39 -34.04
C ALA A 270 -11.43 -18.56 -34.55
N GLY A 271 -12.31 -18.99 -33.65
CA GLY A 271 -13.67 -18.51 -33.60
C GLY A 271 -13.63 -17.12 -32.96
N SER A 272 -14.30 -16.17 -33.60
CA SER A 272 -14.57 -14.82 -33.10
C SER A 272 -14.83 -14.78 -31.58
N GLY A 273 -14.04 -14.00 -30.84
CA GLY A 273 -14.35 -13.43 -29.51
C GLY A 273 -14.72 -14.42 -28.39
N ASN A 274 -13.88 -14.51 -27.35
CA ASN A 274 -14.18 -15.12 -26.04
C ASN A 274 -14.72 -16.57 -25.99
N ASP A 275 -14.95 -17.25 -27.13
CA ASP A 275 -15.47 -18.61 -27.16
C ASP A 275 -14.37 -19.64 -26.83
N MET A 276 -14.23 -19.92 -25.54
CA MET A 276 -13.28 -20.89 -24.99
C MET A 276 -13.78 -22.34 -25.02
N SER A 277 -14.91 -22.62 -25.67
CA SER A 277 -15.52 -23.96 -25.70
C SER A 277 -14.62 -25.06 -26.26
N ALA A 278 -13.72 -24.71 -27.19
CA ALA A 278 -12.76 -25.64 -27.78
C ALA A 278 -11.60 -25.98 -26.84
N VAL A 279 -11.14 -25.04 -26.02
CA VAL A 279 -10.07 -25.25 -25.01
C VAL A 279 -10.59 -26.15 -23.87
N ARG A 280 -11.87 -26.01 -23.52
CA ARG A 280 -12.54 -26.85 -22.51
C ARG A 280 -12.64 -28.34 -22.91
N LYS A 281 -12.67 -28.64 -24.21
CA LYS A 281 -12.73 -30.02 -24.74
C LYS A 281 -11.36 -30.70 -24.85
N LEU A 282 -10.28 -30.03 -24.47
CA LEU A 282 -8.94 -30.60 -24.50
C LEU A 282 -8.79 -31.64 -23.39
N ILE A 283 -8.50 -32.88 -23.80
CA ILE A 283 -8.32 -34.03 -22.90
C ILE A 283 -6.83 -34.39 -22.78
N SER A 284 -6.04 -34.10 -23.81
CA SER A 284 -4.59 -34.38 -23.85
C SER A 284 -3.82 -33.29 -24.59
N LEU A 285 -2.50 -33.21 -24.36
CA LEU A 285 -1.61 -32.32 -25.13
C LEU A 285 -1.65 -32.65 -26.63
N ASP A 286 -1.90 -33.91 -27.01
CA ASP A 286 -2.07 -34.30 -28.42
C ASP A 286 -3.36 -33.72 -29.02
N SER A 287 -4.41 -33.52 -28.21
CA SER A 287 -5.64 -32.85 -28.66
C SER A 287 -5.44 -31.34 -28.90
N LEU A 288 -4.46 -30.72 -28.23
CA LEU A 288 -4.06 -29.33 -28.50
C LEU A 288 -3.39 -29.21 -29.88
N LEU A 289 -2.57 -30.20 -30.26
CA LEU A 289 -1.97 -30.28 -31.59
C LEU A 289 -3.01 -30.46 -32.70
N ALA A 290 -4.03 -31.28 -32.45
CA ALA A 290 -5.11 -31.53 -33.40
C ALA A 290 -6.03 -30.31 -33.62
N ASN A 291 -6.11 -29.40 -32.64
CA ASN A 291 -6.93 -28.19 -32.68
C ASN A 291 -6.17 -26.94 -33.14
N ASN A 292 -4.89 -27.09 -33.51
CA ASN A 292 -4.05 -25.99 -33.96
C ASN A 292 -4.24 -25.68 -35.45
N LYS A 293 -4.46 -24.40 -35.78
CA LYS A 293 -4.62 -23.88 -37.17
C LYS A 293 -3.56 -24.40 -38.14
N ASN A 294 -2.33 -24.60 -37.65
CA ASN A 294 -1.20 -25.05 -38.45
C ASN A 294 -0.74 -26.49 -38.14
N GLY A 295 -1.25 -27.12 -37.07
CA GLY A 295 -0.88 -28.48 -36.65
C GLY A 295 0.62 -28.70 -36.36
N ARG A 296 1.39 -27.63 -36.04
CA ARG A 296 2.84 -27.72 -35.91
C ARG A 296 3.25 -28.00 -34.46
N LEU A 297 3.95 -29.11 -34.25
CA LEU A 297 4.62 -29.46 -32.98
C LEU A 297 5.48 -28.30 -32.43
N LYS A 298 6.07 -27.49 -33.32
CA LYS A 298 6.94 -26.36 -33.00
C LYS A 298 6.33 -25.35 -32.03
N ASP A 299 5.01 -25.17 -32.07
CA ASP A 299 4.32 -24.14 -31.29
C ASP A 299 4.05 -24.62 -29.84
N LEU A 300 4.04 -25.93 -29.58
CA LEU A 300 4.03 -26.47 -28.20
C LEU A 300 5.38 -26.34 -27.49
N GLY A 301 6.45 -26.13 -28.28
CA GLY A 301 7.82 -26.11 -27.80
C GLY A 301 8.08 -25.09 -26.71
N ASP A 302 7.38 -23.97 -26.74
CA ASP A 302 7.56 -22.88 -25.78
C ASP A 302 6.71 -23.02 -24.53
N VAL A 303 5.61 -23.79 -24.56
CA VAL A 303 4.62 -23.82 -23.48
C VAL A 303 4.56 -25.15 -22.71
N TYR A 304 5.21 -26.22 -23.19
CA TYR A 304 5.08 -27.58 -22.64
C TYR A 304 5.27 -27.70 -21.11
N HIS A 305 6.24 -26.96 -20.55
CA HIS A 305 6.52 -26.99 -19.11
C HIS A 305 5.67 -26.00 -18.31
N ASP A 306 4.92 -25.13 -18.98
CA ASP A 306 4.15 -24.04 -18.37
C ASP A 306 2.64 -24.36 -18.34
N ILE A 307 2.15 -25.22 -19.24
CA ILE A 307 0.73 -25.58 -19.32
C ILE A 307 0.45 -27.02 -18.86
N SER A 308 -0.73 -27.20 -18.27
CA SER A 308 -1.31 -28.52 -17.96
C SER A 308 -2.79 -28.57 -18.30
N LEU A 309 -3.29 -29.78 -18.51
CA LEU A 309 -4.73 -30.06 -18.64
C LEU A 309 -5.30 -30.76 -17.40
N VAL A 310 -4.42 -31.21 -16.50
CA VAL A 310 -4.77 -31.99 -15.32
C VAL A 310 -3.94 -31.45 -14.14
N SER A 311 -4.54 -30.54 -13.40
CA SER A 311 -4.01 -30.06 -12.12
C SER A 311 -5.14 -30.11 -11.11
N SER A 312 -4.87 -30.70 -9.95
CA SER A 312 -5.76 -30.72 -8.80
C SER A 312 -4.93 -30.45 -7.57
N SER A 313 -5.38 -29.52 -6.73
CA SER A 313 -4.70 -29.15 -5.50
C SER A 313 -5.64 -29.28 -4.31
N LEU A 314 -5.06 -29.51 -3.13
CA LEU A 314 -5.74 -29.42 -1.85
C LEU A 314 -5.16 -28.23 -1.10
N LEU A 315 -6.02 -27.49 -0.42
CA LEU A 315 -5.60 -26.40 0.47
C LEU A 315 -5.01 -27.02 1.74
N THR A 316 -3.71 -27.31 1.74
CA THR A 316 -3.01 -27.86 2.91
C THR A 316 -2.26 -26.78 3.70
N ASP A 317 -2.20 -26.95 5.02
CA ASP A 317 -1.36 -26.15 5.90
C ASP A 317 0.07 -26.69 5.86
N SER A 318 0.94 -26.00 5.14
CA SER A 318 2.33 -26.43 5.00
C SER A 318 3.16 -26.22 6.28
N LYS A 319 2.67 -25.47 7.27
CA LYS A 319 3.36 -25.25 8.54
C LYS A 319 3.02 -26.35 9.53
N PHE A 320 1.75 -26.51 9.88
CA PHE A 320 1.32 -27.45 10.92
C PHE A 320 0.87 -28.81 10.38
N GLY A 321 0.71 -28.94 9.05
CA GLY A 321 0.11 -30.11 8.41
C GLY A 321 -1.42 -30.10 8.48
N GLY A 322 -2.06 -30.92 7.65
CA GLY A 322 -3.52 -30.98 7.51
C GLY A 322 -4.07 -29.96 6.51
N LEU A 323 -5.38 -29.74 6.55
CA LEU A 323 -6.08 -28.82 5.64
C LEU A 323 -6.10 -27.39 6.20
N LYS A 324 -5.98 -26.39 5.32
CA LYS A 324 -6.21 -24.99 5.68
C LYS A 324 -7.65 -24.82 6.16
N LYS A 325 -7.81 -24.00 7.19
CA LYS A 325 -9.14 -23.63 7.70
C LYS A 325 -9.74 -22.54 6.81
N ASP A 326 -10.99 -22.74 6.41
CA ASP A 326 -11.75 -21.72 5.70
C ASP A 326 -12.30 -20.70 6.70
N LEU A 327 -11.88 -19.44 6.56
CA LEU A 327 -12.33 -18.32 7.39
C LEU A 327 -13.48 -17.55 6.74
N ASN A 328 -13.88 -17.88 5.50
CA ASN A 328 -14.90 -17.13 4.77
C ASN A 328 -16.24 -17.14 5.50
N ILE A 329 -16.67 -18.28 6.04
CA ILE A 329 -17.92 -18.39 6.80
C ILE A 329 -17.88 -17.51 8.06
N MET A 330 -16.72 -17.46 8.72
CA MET A 330 -16.54 -16.65 9.93
C MET A 330 -16.53 -15.16 9.59
N PHE A 331 -15.91 -14.78 8.47
CA PHE A 331 -15.82 -13.39 8.02
C PHE A 331 -17.07 -12.88 7.29
N SER A 332 -17.91 -13.78 6.76
CA SER A 332 -19.19 -13.45 6.13
C SER A 332 -20.32 -13.21 7.13
N GLN A 333 -20.13 -13.57 8.41
CA GLN A 333 -21.10 -13.29 9.45
C GLN A 333 -21.20 -11.80 9.76
N GLU A 334 -22.36 -11.36 10.26
CA GLU A 334 -22.59 -9.95 10.62
C GLU A 334 -21.58 -9.45 11.66
N LYS A 335 -21.15 -10.34 12.57
CA LYS A 335 -20.16 -10.09 13.62
C LYS A 335 -19.28 -11.31 13.78
N LEU A 336 -18.03 -11.10 14.20
CA LEU A 336 -17.18 -12.19 14.66
C LEU A 336 -17.84 -12.91 15.87
N PRO A 337 -17.64 -14.22 16.06
CA PRO A 337 -18.01 -14.89 17.31
C PRO A 337 -17.34 -14.24 18.54
N GLU A 338 -18.01 -14.29 19.69
CA GLU A 338 -17.56 -13.61 20.92
C GLU A 338 -16.17 -14.08 21.39
N GLU A 339 -15.87 -15.35 21.18
CA GLU A 339 -14.56 -15.98 21.43
C GLU A 339 -13.39 -15.36 20.64
N PHE A 340 -13.66 -14.64 19.54
CA PHE A 340 -12.64 -13.95 18.72
C PHE A 340 -12.64 -12.42 18.89
N ARG A 341 -13.46 -11.88 19.82
CA ARG A 341 -13.62 -10.44 20.05
C ARG A 341 -12.97 -9.89 21.32
N GLY A 342 -12.54 -10.75 22.26
CA GLY A 342 -11.97 -10.32 23.54
C GLY A 342 -10.51 -9.87 23.47
N ASP A 343 -10.07 -9.06 24.44
CA ASP A 343 -8.70 -8.53 24.57
C ASP A 343 -7.61 -9.62 24.51
N THR A 344 -7.90 -10.83 25.00
CA THR A 344 -6.96 -11.97 24.96
C THR A 344 -6.90 -12.66 23.59
N ALA A 345 -7.89 -12.43 22.72
CA ALA A 345 -7.95 -12.95 21.36
C ALA A 345 -7.30 -11.99 20.35
N ASP A 346 -7.04 -10.74 20.75
CA ASP A 346 -6.49 -9.67 19.92
C ASP A 346 -5.04 -9.38 20.33
N ILE A 347 -4.10 -10.13 19.77
CA ILE A 347 -2.66 -9.95 20.06
C ILE A 347 -1.97 -9.52 18.77
N GLY A 348 -1.40 -8.32 18.78
CA GLY A 348 -0.62 -7.80 17.65
C GLY A 348 0.57 -8.69 17.30
N LEU A 349 1.03 -8.59 16.04
CA LEU A 349 2.20 -9.32 15.50
C LEU A 349 3.50 -9.11 16.30
N ARG A 350 3.54 -8.15 17.22
CA ARG A 350 4.65 -7.87 18.12
C ARG A 350 4.13 -7.59 19.53
N PRO A 351 4.77 -8.11 20.59
CA PRO A 351 4.57 -7.56 21.92
C PRO A 351 5.06 -6.11 21.90
N TYR A 352 4.17 -5.15 22.18
CA TYR A 352 4.58 -3.76 22.37
C TYR A 352 5.06 -3.56 23.82
N THR A 353 4.60 -4.39 24.76
CA THR A 353 5.02 -4.40 26.16
C THR A 353 4.97 -5.81 26.78
N SER A 354 5.52 -5.95 28.01
CA SER A 354 5.43 -7.19 28.81
C SER A 354 4.01 -7.53 29.28
N GLU A 355 3.05 -6.62 29.13
CA GLU A 355 1.65 -6.82 29.48
C GLU A 355 0.87 -7.55 28.37
N ASP A 356 1.35 -7.51 27.12
CA ASP A 356 0.70 -8.13 25.94
C ASP A 356 0.90 -9.66 25.84
N GLY A 357 1.56 -10.28 26.83
CA GLY A 357 1.80 -11.72 26.93
C GLY A 357 3.19 -12.20 26.49
N ASN A 358 3.53 -13.45 26.86
CA ASN A 358 4.87 -14.03 26.67
C ASN A 358 5.12 -14.45 25.19
N PRO A 359 6.23 -14.05 24.54
CA PRO A 359 6.56 -14.44 23.15
C PRO A 359 6.71 -15.96 22.90
N SER A 360 6.63 -16.80 23.93
CA SER A 360 6.70 -18.27 23.83
C SER A 360 5.35 -18.98 23.62
N ASP A 361 4.23 -18.24 23.55
CA ASP A 361 2.89 -18.85 23.48
C ASP A 361 2.57 -19.40 22.08
N GLN A 362 2.34 -20.72 21.97
CA GLN A 362 2.21 -21.43 20.69
C GLN A 362 0.88 -21.18 19.97
N ASN A 363 -0.16 -20.77 20.70
CA ASN A 363 -1.51 -20.54 20.17
C ASN A 363 -1.80 -19.07 19.83
N ARG A 364 -0.77 -18.24 19.65
CA ARG A 364 -0.95 -16.82 19.33
C ARG A 364 -1.53 -16.61 17.92
N PRO A 365 -2.59 -15.82 17.77
CA PRO A 365 -3.09 -15.45 16.45
C PRO A 365 -2.07 -14.60 15.69
N ILE A 366 -2.11 -14.68 14.35
CA ILE A 366 -1.19 -13.98 13.44
C ILE A 366 -1.47 -12.46 13.41
N GLY A 367 -2.54 -12.00 14.06
CA GLY A 367 -2.91 -10.60 14.20
C GLY A 367 -4.31 -10.49 14.79
N SER A 368 -4.83 -9.27 14.85
CA SER A 368 -6.18 -8.99 15.31
C SER A 368 -7.22 -9.69 14.44
N TRP A 369 -8.03 -10.58 15.03
CA TRP A 369 -9.18 -11.17 14.34
C TRP A 369 -10.14 -10.09 13.86
N ASN A 370 -10.29 -9.02 14.64
CA ASN A 370 -11.09 -7.85 14.26
C ASN A 370 -10.52 -7.16 13.01
N GLN A 371 -9.21 -6.93 12.94
CA GLN A 371 -8.59 -6.34 11.73
C GLN A 371 -8.70 -7.24 10.50
N LEU A 372 -8.54 -8.55 10.67
CA LEU A 372 -8.69 -9.52 9.56
C LEU A 372 -10.13 -9.57 9.06
N TYR A 373 -11.11 -9.58 9.97
CA TYR A 373 -12.53 -9.50 9.63
C TYR A 373 -12.87 -8.19 8.91
N LEU A 374 -12.32 -7.06 9.37
CA LEU A 374 -12.50 -5.77 8.69
C LEU A 374 -11.89 -5.79 7.29
N TRP A 375 -10.66 -6.30 7.14
CA TRP A 375 -9.98 -6.44 5.85
C TRP A 375 -10.77 -7.32 4.88
N ALA A 376 -11.24 -8.48 5.36
CA ALA A 376 -12.06 -9.40 4.56
C ALA A 376 -13.41 -8.79 4.14
N ASN A 377 -13.90 -7.77 4.85
CA ASN A 377 -15.11 -7.02 4.50
C ASN A 377 -14.82 -5.70 3.76
N VAL A 378 -13.56 -5.38 3.43
CA VAL A 378 -13.21 -4.17 2.65
C VAL A 378 -13.87 -4.19 1.28
N TRP A 379 -14.00 -5.35 0.63
CA TRP A 379 -14.68 -5.44 -0.67
C TRP A 379 -16.18 -5.10 -0.57
N ASP A 380 -16.82 -5.40 0.56
CA ASP A 380 -18.22 -5.06 0.83
C ASP A 380 -18.38 -3.62 1.38
N SER A 381 -17.30 -2.91 1.71
CA SER A 381 -17.34 -1.50 2.13
C SER A 381 -17.77 -0.51 1.04
N SER A 382 -18.13 -1.00 -0.15
CA SER A 382 -18.89 -0.24 -1.14
C SER A 382 -20.35 -0.02 -0.73
N THR A 383 -20.87 -0.83 0.22
CA THR A 383 -22.24 -0.74 0.72
C THR A 383 -22.29 -0.26 2.17
N LYS A 384 -23.22 0.64 2.47
CA LYS A 384 -23.43 1.19 3.82
C LYS A 384 -24.08 0.12 4.71
N ARG A 385 -23.39 -0.35 5.76
CA ARG A 385 -23.99 -1.22 6.80
C ARG A 385 -24.56 -0.38 7.96
N GLU A 386 -25.54 -0.93 8.69
CA GLU A 386 -26.15 -0.25 9.82
C GLU A 386 -25.10 0.12 10.89
N GLY A 387 -25.09 1.40 11.31
CA GLY A 387 -24.10 1.94 12.25
C GLY A 387 -22.86 2.57 11.62
N GLN A 388 -22.66 2.46 10.30
CA GLN A 388 -21.59 3.18 9.59
C GLN A 388 -22.07 4.55 9.06
N ASP A 389 -21.21 5.56 9.18
CA ASP A 389 -21.42 6.85 8.51
C ASP A 389 -21.44 6.60 6.99
N ALA A 390 -22.43 7.15 6.29
CA ALA A 390 -22.57 7.01 4.84
C ALA A 390 -21.37 7.59 4.05
N SER A 391 -20.50 8.35 4.72
CA SER A 391 -19.24 8.87 4.18
C SER A 391 -18.10 7.85 4.16
N ALA A 392 -18.25 6.69 4.81
CA ALA A 392 -17.26 5.61 4.82
C ALA A 392 -17.16 4.85 3.49
N THR A 393 -18.21 4.91 2.65
CA THR A 393 -18.21 4.24 1.34
C THR A 393 -17.41 5.05 0.31
N LEU A 394 -16.71 4.34 -0.58
CA LEU A 394 -16.09 4.97 -1.75
C LEU A 394 -17.20 5.41 -2.72
N GLN A 395 -17.11 6.65 -3.18
CA GLN A 395 -17.98 7.24 -4.17
C GLN A 395 -17.40 7.00 -5.57
N TRP A 396 -18.18 6.37 -6.44
CA TRP A 396 -17.81 6.11 -7.83
C TRP A 396 -18.60 7.02 -8.77
N ASN A 397 -17.91 7.85 -9.55
CA ASN A 397 -18.54 8.75 -10.53
C ASN A 397 -18.49 8.24 -11.97
N GLY A 398 -18.08 6.98 -12.19
CA GLY A 398 -17.90 6.40 -13.52
C GLY A 398 -16.50 6.56 -14.12
N SER A 399 -15.59 7.32 -13.48
CA SER A 399 -14.22 7.52 -13.98
C SER A 399 -13.14 7.37 -12.90
N ALA A 400 -13.35 7.95 -11.71
CA ALA A 400 -12.38 7.88 -10.62
C ALA A 400 -13.09 7.68 -9.26
N PRO A 401 -12.53 6.84 -8.37
CA PRO A 401 -13.05 6.70 -7.02
C PRO A 401 -12.69 7.93 -6.19
N SER A 402 -13.63 8.39 -5.37
CA SER A 402 -13.41 9.45 -4.39
C SER A 402 -13.97 9.03 -3.04
N THR A 403 -13.50 9.65 -1.96
CA THR A 403 -14.04 9.43 -0.61
C THR A 403 -14.56 10.73 -0.04
N LEU A 404 -15.63 10.62 0.75
CA LEU A 404 -16.05 11.68 1.66
C LEU A 404 -15.24 11.56 2.96
N ILE A 405 -15.31 12.60 3.80
CA ILE A 405 -14.76 12.53 5.14
C ILE A 405 -15.72 11.79 6.06
N ALA A 406 -15.21 10.73 6.67
CA ALA A 406 -15.84 10.02 7.77
C ALA A 406 -15.12 10.40 9.07
N ALA A 407 -15.64 11.41 9.76
CA ALA A 407 -15.16 11.80 11.09
C ALA A 407 -16.23 11.40 12.12
N ASP A 408 -15.91 10.60 13.12
CA ASP A 408 -16.80 10.32 14.25
C ASP A 408 -16.03 10.53 15.55
N SER A 409 -16.44 11.56 16.31
CA SER A 409 -15.78 11.93 17.56
C SER A 409 -16.05 10.93 18.68
N ALA A 410 -17.19 10.24 18.67
CA ALA A 410 -17.48 9.17 19.63
C ALA A 410 -16.62 7.94 19.32
N ALA A 411 -16.48 7.60 18.03
CA ALA A 411 -15.61 6.50 17.61
C ALA A 411 -14.12 6.75 17.93
N SER A 412 -13.61 7.98 17.80
CA SER A 412 -12.19 8.26 18.08
C SER A 412 -11.77 8.06 19.55
N MET A 413 -12.71 8.19 20.50
CA MET A 413 -12.47 7.92 21.93
C MET A 413 -12.80 6.47 22.31
N GLU A 414 -13.78 5.84 21.63
CA GLU A 414 -14.17 4.43 21.81
C GLU A 414 -13.38 3.45 20.92
N MET A 415 -12.35 3.92 20.20
CA MET A 415 -11.53 3.12 19.27
C MET A 415 -10.86 1.90 19.92
N MET A 416 -10.80 1.86 21.24
CA MET A 416 -10.26 0.73 21.99
C MET A 416 -11.26 -0.41 22.24
N ASP A 417 -12.58 -0.22 22.02
CA ASP A 417 -13.60 -1.13 22.59
C ASP A 417 -14.72 -1.61 21.63
N ASN A 418 -14.47 -1.64 20.31
CA ASN A 418 -15.36 -2.07 19.20
C ASN A 418 -16.30 -1.02 18.60
N ARG A 419 -16.17 -0.78 17.27
CA ARG A 419 -17.25 -0.84 16.24
C ARG A 419 -16.81 -0.28 14.89
N TYR A 420 -16.70 -1.13 13.86
CA TYR A 420 -16.99 -0.90 12.42
C TYR A 420 -16.75 0.47 11.74
N THR A 421 -15.89 1.36 12.23
CA THR A 421 -15.77 2.72 11.69
C THR A 421 -14.43 2.91 11.01
N TYR A 422 -14.38 2.60 9.71
CA TYR A 422 -13.30 3.08 8.84
C TYR A 422 -13.41 4.61 8.76
N MET A 423 -12.59 5.32 9.54
CA MET A 423 -12.52 6.78 9.50
C MET A 423 -11.51 7.22 8.44
N ARG A 424 -11.97 8.01 7.47
CA ARG A 424 -11.12 8.64 6.45
C ARG A 424 -11.21 10.14 6.66
N HIS A 425 -10.10 10.73 7.09
CA HIS A 425 -10.00 12.17 7.32
C HIS A 425 -8.63 12.66 6.86
N PRO A 426 -8.49 13.95 6.52
CA PRO A 426 -7.18 14.49 6.18
C PRO A 426 -6.28 14.52 7.42
N ILE A 427 -4.97 14.43 7.20
CA ILE A 427 -3.96 14.57 8.25
C ILE A 427 -3.48 16.01 8.27
N LEU A 428 -3.57 16.68 9.42
CA LEU A 428 -3.04 18.02 9.58
C LEU A 428 -1.53 17.94 9.68
N LEU A 429 -0.77 18.29 8.64
CA LEU A 429 0.69 18.27 8.69
C LEU A 429 1.27 19.42 9.50
N ARG A 430 0.69 20.62 9.37
CA ARG A 430 1.16 21.82 10.06
C ARG A 430 0.02 22.78 10.32
N PHE A 431 0.09 23.44 11.46
CA PHE A 431 -0.69 24.62 11.79
C PHE A 431 0.30 25.71 12.21
N TYR A 432 0.19 26.88 11.60
CA TYR A 432 0.94 28.07 11.99
C TYR A 432 -0.01 29.21 12.26
N SER A 433 0.32 30.04 13.23
CA SER A 433 -0.34 31.30 13.48
C SER A 433 0.72 32.39 13.48
N PHE A 434 0.68 33.26 12.48
CA PHE A 434 1.66 34.33 12.27
C PHE A 434 1.20 35.60 12.97
N VAL A 435 2.09 36.21 13.75
CA VAL A 435 1.88 37.50 14.40
C VAL A 435 2.52 38.59 13.54
N GLY A 436 1.69 39.45 12.97
CA GLY A 436 2.09 40.54 12.11
C GLY A 436 1.73 41.90 12.68
N LEU A 437 2.52 42.92 12.35
CA LEU A 437 2.30 44.31 12.69
C LEU A 437 1.88 45.10 11.47
N ASN A 438 1.00 46.08 11.67
CA ASN A 438 0.55 47.00 10.62
C ASN A 438 0.34 48.40 11.20
N TYR A 439 0.57 49.43 10.38
CA TYR A 439 0.17 50.80 10.71
C TYR A 439 -0.99 51.23 9.84
N VAL A 440 -1.84 52.10 10.39
CA VAL A 440 -2.84 52.84 9.62
C VAL A 440 -2.80 54.29 10.01
N LYS A 441 -3.05 55.18 9.04
CA LYS A 441 -3.17 56.60 9.31
C LYS A 441 -4.48 56.92 10.00
N HIS A 442 -4.39 57.56 11.16
CA HIS A 442 -5.54 58.10 11.87
C HIS A 442 -6.18 59.21 11.03
N GLY A 443 -7.51 59.28 11.01
CA GLY A 443 -8.23 60.23 10.14
C GLY A 443 -8.01 61.71 10.50
N ASN A 444 -7.69 61.98 11.77
CA ASN A 444 -7.38 63.31 12.30
C ASN A 444 -6.18 63.22 13.26
N LYS A 445 -5.70 64.34 13.81
CA LYS A 445 -4.77 64.30 14.94
C LYS A 445 -5.49 63.76 16.18
N HIS A 446 -4.97 62.70 16.81
CA HIS A 446 -5.62 62.12 17.98
C HIS A 446 -5.68 63.13 19.14
N PRO A 447 -6.87 63.42 19.73
CA PRO A 447 -7.06 64.56 20.63
C PRO A 447 -6.23 64.48 21.91
N ASN A 448 -5.98 63.28 22.43
CA ASN A 448 -5.31 63.09 23.73
C ASN A 448 -3.84 62.60 23.62
N ARG A 449 -3.45 62.07 22.45
CA ARG A 449 -2.11 61.49 22.24
C ARG A 449 -1.30 62.26 21.20
N GLY A 450 -1.95 63.06 20.37
CA GLY A 450 -1.30 63.98 19.44
C GLY A 450 -0.68 63.35 18.20
N GLY A 451 -0.78 62.03 18.02
CA GLY A 451 -0.24 61.33 16.86
C GLY A 451 -1.26 61.01 15.78
N TRP A 452 -0.73 60.63 14.62
CA TRP A 452 -1.47 60.24 13.42
C TRP A 452 -1.36 58.74 13.10
N ILE A 453 -0.67 57.95 13.93
CA ILE A 453 -0.36 56.55 13.64
C ILE A 453 -1.18 55.62 14.53
N ASP A 454 -1.97 54.74 13.92
CA ASP A 454 -2.68 53.67 14.62
C ASP A 454 -1.88 52.37 14.49
N PHE A 455 -1.53 51.78 15.63
CA PHE A 455 -0.78 50.54 15.70
C PHE A 455 -1.71 49.33 15.73
N ARG A 456 -1.60 48.48 14.71
CA ARG A 456 -2.40 47.28 14.55
C ARG A 456 -1.58 46.00 14.66
N ILE A 457 -2.21 44.97 15.19
CA ILE A 457 -1.67 43.62 15.28
C ILE A 457 -2.61 42.63 14.56
N ALA A 458 -2.03 41.68 13.83
CA ALA A 458 -2.72 40.61 13.14
C ALA A 458 -2.20 39.26 13.62
N VAL A 459 -3.11 38.30 13.81
CA VAL A 459 -2.79 36.89 14.07
C VAL A 459 -3.45 36.03 12.98
N ILE A 460 -2.63 35.41 12.12
CA ILE A 460 -3.15 34.77 10.90
C ILE A 460 -2.87 33.28 10.95
N PRO A 461 -3.91 32.45 11.10
CA PRO A 461 -3.74 31.02 11.09
C PRO A 461 -3.66 30.49 9.66
N VAL A 462 -2.79 29.51 9.49
CA VAL A 462 -2.53 28.77 8.26
C VAL A 462 -2.60 27.30 8.58
N TYR A 463 -3.48 26.59 7.87
CA TYR A 463 -3.67 25.15 8.01
C TYR A 463 -3.05 24.42 6.82
N VAL A 464 -2.32 23.35 7.09
CA VAL A 464 -1.72 22.51 6.05
C VAL A 464 -2.25 21.09 6.20
N TRP A 465 -3.16 20.70 5.31
CA TRP A 465 -3.79 19.39 5.32
C TRP A 465 -3.20 18.49 4.25
N TRP A 466 -3.12 17.19 4.53
CA TRP A 466 -2.62 16.17 3.65
C TRP A 466 -3.64 15.05 3.49
N ASN A 467 -3.83 14.58 2.27
CA ASN A 467 -4.58 13.37 1.97
C ASN A 467 -3.60 12.17 1.91
N PRO A 468 -3.57 11.28 2.93
CA PRO A 468 -2.68 10.12 2.92
C PRO A 468 -3.18 8.96 2.05
N TYR A 469 -4.40 9.06 1.50
CA TYR A 469 -5.04 7.95 0.79
C TYR A 469 -4.74 7.99 -0.71
N ASN A 470 -4.89 6.84 -1.37
CA ASN A 470 -4.71 6.65 -2.81
C ASN A 470 -5.94 7.06 -3.65
N VAL A 471 -6.93 7.73 -3.04
CA VAL A 471 -8.16 8.23 -3.67
C VAL A 471 -8.38 9.69 -3.35
N ASP A 472 -9.07 10.41 -4.23
CA ASP A 472 -9.41 11.83 -4.01
C ASP A 472 -10.35 11.95 -2.80
N MET A 473 -10.05 12.88 -1.90
CA MET A 473 -10.84 13.14 -0.70
C MET A 473 -11.56 14.48 -0.82
N LYS A 474 -12.90 14.44 -0.82
CA LYS A 474 -13.71 15.66 -0.71
C LYS A 474 -13.80 16.07 0.75
N LEU A 475 -13.55 17.35 1.04
CA LEU A 475 -13.69 17.93 2.38
C LEU A 475 -15.16 18.12 2.79
N THR A 476 -15.97 17.08 2.60
CA THR A 476 -17.39 17.04 2.93
C THR A 476 -17.74 15.70 3.56
N GLY A 477 -18.68 15.72 4.50
CA GLY A 477 -19.31 14.53 5.07
C GLY A 477 -20.59 14.15 4.33
N ALA A 478 -21.16 13.00 4.66
CA ALA A 478 -22.36 12.49 3.99
C ALA A 478 -23.61 13.35 4.20
N ASN A 479 -23.70 14.06 5.33
CA ASN A 479 -24.80 14.99 5.62
C ASN A 479 -24.67 16.34 4.90
N GLY A 480 -23.71 16.48 3.96
CA GLY A 480 -23.39 17.74 3.30
C GLY A 480 -22.58 18.72 4.15
N GLY A 481 -22.23 18.34 5.39
CA GLY A 481 -21.35 19.10 6.27
C GLY A 481 -19.96 19.29 5.67
N VAL A 482 -19.42 20.49 5.72
CA VAL A 482 -18.09 20.80 5.17
C VAL A 482 -17.04 20.66 6.27
N TRP A 483 -15.85 20.15 5.92
CA TRP A 483 -14.73 20.11 6.85
C TRP A 483 -14.27 21.54 7.18
N GLY A 484 -14.09 21.81 8.45
CA GLY A 484 -13.63 23.09 8.95
C GLY A 484 -12.78 22.95 10.20
N ALA A 485 -12.25 24.06 10.68
CA ALA A 485 -11.50 24.12 11.93
C ALA A 485 -11.95 25.29 12.79
N TYR A 486 -11.74 25.19 14.10
CA TYR A 486 -11.85 26.34 14.98
C TYR A 486 -10.84 27.40 14.55
N PHE A 487 -11.21 28.67 14.74
CA PHE A 487 -10.37 29.81 14.41
C PHE A 487 -10.37 30.77 15.60
N GLY A 488 -9.24 31.44 15.81
CA GLY A 488 -9.05 32.42 16.88
C GLY A 488 -8.10 31.90 17.97
N GLU A 489 -7.13 32.74 18.33
CA GLU A 489 -6.11 32.49 19.35
C GLU A 489 -6.67 32.03 20.69
N HIS A 490 -7.77 32.62 21.17
CA HIS A 490 -8.44 32.24 22.42
C HIS A 490 -9.08 30.83 22.40
N ARG A 491 -9.27 30.21 21.23
CA ARG A 491 -9.73 28.81 21.16
C ARG A 491 -8.62 27.84 21.51
N PHE A 492 -7.39 28.12 21.09
CA PHE A 492 -6.28 27.19 21.29
C PHE A 492 -5.61 27.43 22.64
N MET A 493 -4.90 28.55 22.74
CA MET A 493 -4.17 29.01 23.91
C MET A 493 -4.23 30.55 23.91
N PRO A 494 -4.95 31.17 24.87
CA PRO A 494 -5.19 32.61 24.83
C PRO A 494 -3.91 33.43 24.86
N LEU A 495 -3.86 34.48 24.03
CA LEU A 495 -2.77 35.47 24.02
C LEU A 495 -3.14 36.67 24.90
N LEU A 496 -2.15 37.15 25.67
CA LEU A 496 -2.23 38.38 26.44
C LEU A 496 -1.24 39.39 25.88
N LEU A 497 -1.67 40.65 25.83
CA LEU A 497 -0.92 41.76 25.24
C LEU A 497 -0.69 42.85 26.27
N SER A 498 0.42 43.56 26.11
CA SER A 498 0.73 44.79 26.84
C SER A 498 1.47 45.79 25.94
N HIS A 499 1.38 47.08 26.24
CA HIS A 499 2.11 48.15 25.55
C HIS A 499 2.41 49.30 26.51
N ASN A 500 3.48 50.06 26.25
CA ASN A 500 3.88 51.21 27.09
C ASN A 500 3.26 52.55 26.66
N VAL A 501 2.42 52.61 25.61
CA VAL A 501 1.81 53.87 25.14
C VAL A 501 0.68 54.34 26.07
N LYS A 502 0.82 55.53 26.68
CA LYS A 502 -0.22 56.13 27.55
C LYS A 502 -1.30 56.89 26.80
N PHE A 503 -2.44 57.09 27.46
CA PHE A 503 -3.48 58.04 27.06
C PHE A 503 -3.14 59.46 27.57
N ALA A 504 -1.89 59.90 27.35
CA ALA A 504 -1.40 61.23 27.72
C ALA A 504 -0.32 61.65 26.71
N TRP A 505 -0.36 62.91 26.29
CA TRP A 505 0.46 63.46 25.21
C TRP A 505 1.95 63.08 25.34
N ASN A 506 2.45 62.31 24.37
CA ASN A 506 3.86 61.90 24.25
C ASN A 506 4.44 61.11 25.43
N GLN A 507 3.61 60.49 26.27
CA GLN A 507 4.11 59.77 27.45
C GLN A 507 4.16 58.25 27.22
N LEU A 508 5.25 57.65 27.69
CA LEU A 508 5.43 56.21 27.78
C LEU A 508 5.41 55.77 29.26
N ASP A 509 4.92 54.56 29.50
CA ASP A 509 4.93 53.92 30.81
C ASP A 509 5.49 52.51 30.71
N GLU A 510 6.77 52.36 31.05
CA GLU A 510 7.42 51.05 31.04
C GLU A 510 6.77 50.08 32.04
N ASN A 511 6.13 50.57 33.13
CA ASN A 511 5.41 49.70 34.06
C ASN A 511 4.19 49.04 33.39
N ALA A 512 3.60 49.69 32.38
CA ALA A 512 2.46 49.13 31.65
C ALA A 512 2.81 47.90 30.82
N LEU A 513 4.10 47.67 30.49
CA LEU A 513 4.54 46.44 29.80
C LEU A 513 4.38 45.19 30.67
N SER A 514 4.35 45.34 32.00
CA SER A 514 4.09 44.23 32.93
C SER A 514 2.60 43.93 33.15
N ASN A 515 1.71 44.84 32.70
CA ASN A 515 0.27 44.71 32.85
C ASN A 515 -0.35 43.99 31.65
N TYR A 516 -0.21 42.67 31.60
CA TYR A 516 -0.77 41.84 30.54
C TYR A 516 -2.28 41.64 30.72
N GLY A 517 -3.05 41.87 29.65
CA GLY A 517 -4.49 41.63 29.62
C GLY A 517 -4.98 41.10 28.27
N GLU A 518 -6.23 40.65 28.25
CA GLU A 518 -6.91 40.35 26.99
C GLU A 518 -7.11 41.63 26.17
N SER A 519 -6.94 41.51 24.84
CA SER A 519 -6.93 42.65 23.93
C SER A 519 -8.11 42.62 22.93
N CYS A 520 -8.04 43.48 21.92
CA CYS A 520 -8.90 43.47 20.73
C CYS A 520 -8.87 42.18 19.89
N LEU A 521 -7.98 41.21 20.19
CA LEU A 521 -7.97 39.92 19.50
C LEU A 521 -9.12 38.99 19.93
N ILE A 522 -9.68 39.17 21.13
CA ILE A 522 -10.76 38.31 21.62
C ILE A 522 -12.14 38.81 21.16
N PRO A 523 -13.08 37.90 20.79
CA PRO A 523 -14.42 38.30 20.38
C PRO A 523 -15.23 38.86 21.55
N TYR A 524 -14.95 38.43 22.79
CA TYR A 524 -15.78 38.67 23.97
C TYR A 524 -15.53 40.03 24.66
N LEU A 525 -14.47 40.76 24.29
CA LEU A 525 -14.21 42.09 24.85
C LEU A 525 -15.05 43.13 24.11
N ASN A 526 -15.79 43.97 24.85
CA ASN A 526 -16.50 45.10 24.28
C ASN A 526 -15.53 46.26 24.01
N ALA A 527 -14.58 46.06 23.09
CA ALA A 527 -13.76 47.13 22.55
C ALA A 527 -14.61 47.99 21.60
N SER A 528 -14.50 49.32 21.71
CA SER A 528 -15.24 50.28 20.87
C SER A 528 -14.94 50.08 19.38
N TYR A 529 -15.96 50.30 18.55
CA TYR A 529 -16.04 50.17 17.08
C TYR A 529 -15.01 49.26 16.39
N ASN A 530 -15.52 48.14 15.87
CA ASN A 530 -14.98 47.37 14.75
C ASN A 530 -13.59 46.71 14.92
N ASN A 531 -12.80 47.02 15.95
CA ASN A 531 -11.50 46.39 16.17
C ASN A 531 -11.60 45.04 16.89
N ARG A 532 -12.18 44.02 16.22
CA ARG A 532 -12.13 42.64 16.70
C ARG A 532 -11.52 41.74 15.66
N GLN A 533 -10.62 40.88 16.10
CA GLN A 533 -10.05 39.89 15.22
C GLN A 533 -11.15 38.93 14.80
N VAL A 534 -10.93 38.21 13.71
CA VAL A 534 -11.83 37.26 13.04
C VAL A 534 -12.21 36.06 13.94
N ALA A 535 -12.66 36.29 15.15
CA ALA A 535 -13.16 35.25 16.03
C ALA A 535 -14.63 34.99 15.67
N ASP A 536 -14.82 34.14 14.66
CA ASP A 536 -16.06 33.41 14.44
C ASP A 536 -15.84 31.95 14.89
N PHE A 537 -16.92 31.27 15.27
CA PHE A 537 -16.87 30.01 16.03
C PHE A 537 -16.29 28.80 15.26
N GLY A 538 -15.64 29.02 14.12
CA GLY A 538 -14.98 28.04 13.24
C GLY A 538 -15.18 28.43 11.76
N ALA A 539 -14.33 27.92 10.87
CA ALA A 539 -14.32 28.23 9.44
C ALA A 539 -14.17 26.97 8.58
N SER A 540 -14.90 26.89 7.47
CA SER A 540 -14.82 25.80 6.50
C SER A 540 -13.66 25.98 5.53
N PHE A 541 -13.16 24.87 4.98
CA PHE A 541 -12.11 24.83 3.98
C PHE A 541 -12.70 24.74 2.57
N ARG A 542 -12.40 25.74 1.73
CA ARG A 542 -12.98 25.91 0.39
C ARG A 542 -11.90 26.05 -0.67
N THR A 543 -12.21 25.65 -1.90
CA THR A 543 -11.35 25.92 -3.07
C THR A 543 -11.12 27.42 -3.26
N THR A 544 -12.19 28.20 -3.19
CA THR A 544 -12.18 29.66 -3.31
C THR A 544 -13.07 30.29 -2.24
N ALA A 545 -12.70 31.49 -1.79
CA ALA A 545 -13.49 32.31 -0.89
C ALA A 545 -13.20 33.80 -1.17
N LYS A 546 -14.25 34.63 -1.12
CA LYS A 546 -14.14 36.08 -1.33
C LYS A 546 -15.06 36.85 -0.40
N LEU A 547 -14.61 38.02 0.02
CA LEU A 547 -15.44 39.03 0.70
C LEU A 547 -15.82 40.13 -0.29
N ASN A 548 -17.10 40.45 -0.36
CA ASN A 548 -17.62 41.54 -1.18
C ASN A 548 -17.51 42.88 -0.43
N SER A 549 -17.62 43.98 -1.18
CA SER A 549 -17.51 45.34 -0.65
C SER A 549 -18.58 45.72 0.39
N ASP A 550 -19.67 44.96 0.46
CA ASP A 550 -20.77 45.07 1.43
C ASP A 550 -20.56 44.19 2.68
N GLY A 551 -19.49 43.40 2.75
CA GLY A 551 -19.23 42.46 3.84
C GLY A 551 -20.00 41.13 3.73
N SER A 552 -20.63 40.84 2.59
CA SER A 552 -21.14 39.51 2.28
C SER A 552 -20.01 38.57 1.82
N THR A 553 -20.15 37.28 2.12
CA THR A 553 -19.14 36.27 1.83
C THR A 553 -19.57 35.38 0.66
N VAL A 554 -18.74 35.27 -0.36
CA VAL A 554 -18.92 34.30 -1.46
C VAL A 554 -18.07 33.08 -1.16
N LYS A 555 -18.72 31.91 -1.04
CA LYS A 555 -18.08 30.63 -0.72
C LYS A 555 -18.07 29.75 -1.97
N GLY A 556 -16.89 29.31 -2.39
CA GLY A 556 -16.76 28.32 -3.45
C GLY A 556 -17.11 26.90 -2.99
N GLU A 557 -16.84 25.95 -3.88
CA GLU A 557 -17.00 24.53 -3.57
C GLU A 557 -16.07 24.08 -2.43
N PRO A 558 -16.51 23.14 -1.58
CA PRO A 558 -15.63 22.43 -0.65
C PRO A 558 -14.38 21.91 -1.35
N SER A 559 -13.23 22.05 -0.70
CA SER A 559 -11.96 21.59 -1.26
C SER A 559 -11.96 20.07 -1.49
N THR A 560 -11.29 19.62 -2.54
CA THR A 560 -11.05 18.20 -2.81
C THR A 560 -9.55 17.97 -2.90
N LEU A 561 -8.99 17.26 -1.92
CA LEU A 561 -7.56 16.90 -1.91
C LEU A 561 -7.36 15.68 -2.79
N LYS A 562 -6.51 15.80 -3.81
CA LYS A 562 -6.10 14.68 -4.64
C LYS A 562 -5.35 13.62 -3.83
N ALA A 563 -5.31 12.40 -4.34
CA ALA A 563 -4.53 11.32 -3.73
C ALA A 563 -3.09 11.77 -3.45
N GLY A 564 -2.65 11.70 -2.18
CA GLY A 564 -1.32 12.12 -1.75
C GLY A 564 -1.08 13.63 -1.68
N GLU A 565 -2.07 14.47 -1.97
CA GLU A 565 -1.89 15.93 -2.08
C GLU A 565 -1.82 16.63 -0.73
N ILE A 566 -0.99 17.67 -0.65
CA ILE A 566 -0.86 18.57 0.49
C ILE A 566 -1.37 19.95 0.06
N ILE A 567 -2.35 20.48 0.79
CA ILE A 567 -2.95 21.79 0.51
C ILE A 567 -2.81 22.70 1.72
N VAL A 568 -2.48 23.97 1.44
CA VAL A 568 -2.43 25.05 2.43
C VAL A 568 -3.74 25.84 2.36
N PHE A 569 -4.31 26.16 3.51
CA PHE A 569 -5.51 26.99 3.63
C PHE A 569 -5.24 28.25 4.44
N ALA A 570 -5.72 29.38 3.93
CA ALA A 570 -5.55 30.71 4.50
C ALA A 570 -6.83 31.55 4.32
N GLN A 571 -6.89 32.71 4.98
CA GLN A 571 -8.02 33.63 4.88
C GLN A 571 -8.21 34.16 3.44
N PRO A 572 -9.41 34.59 3.04
CA PRO A 572 -9.62 35.18 1.72
C PRO A 572 -8.91 36.54 1.60
N VAL A 573 -8.52 36.92 0.39
CA VAL A 573 -7.86 38.23 0.14
C VAL A 573 -8.90 39.34 0.10
N VAL A 574 -8.55 40.49 0.68
CA VAL A 574 -9.42 41.67 0.80
C VAL A 574 -8.78 42.86 0.09
N SER A 575 -9.58 43.70 -0.57
CA SER A 575 -9.07 44.81 -1.39
C SER A 575 -8.61 46.04 -0.60
N ASN A 576 -9.10 46.24 0.63
CA ASN A 576 -8.84 47.46 1.40
C ASN A 576 -8.24 47.16 2.79
N ILE A 577 -7.22 47.94 3.16
CA ILE A 577 -6.45 47.82 4.42
C ILE A 577 -6.92 48.88 5.44
N ALA A 578 -7.68 49.89 4.99
CA ALA A 578 -8.17 50.98 5.82
C ALA A 578 -9.24 50.54 6.84
N ASN A 579 -9.48 51.39 7.85
CA ASN A 579 -10.59 51.21 8.79
C ASN A 579 -11.93 51.17 8.01
N GLY A 580 -12.80 50.19 8.30
CA GLY A 580 -14.08 50.02 7.59
C GLY A 580 -14.02 49.23 6.27
N ASN A 581 -12.92 48.50 6.01
CA ASN A 581 -12.83 47.45 4.99
C ASN A 581 -13.94 46.36 5.08
N GLU A 582 -13.91 45.44 4.11
CA GLU A 582 -14.86 44.36 3.93
C GLU A 582 -14.95 43.42 5.14
N VAL A 583 -13.83 43.18 5.83
CA VAL A 583 -13.78 42.38 7.07
C VAL A 583 -14.65 43.04 8.15
N TYR A 584 -14.54 44.36 8.33
CA TYR A 584 -15.34 45.07 9.32
C TYR A 584 -16.83 45.05 9.00
N LYS A 585 -17.20 45.23 7.72
CA LYS A 585 -18.61 45.24 7.29
C LYS A 585 -19.32 43.90 7.49
N THR A 586 -18.58 42.79 7.56
CA THR A 586 -19.15 41.49 7.89
C THR A 586 -19.68 41.41 9.33
N LYS A 587 -19.23 42.28 10.24
CA LYS A 587 -19.66 42.32 11.65
C LYS A 587 -20.27 43.70 11.98
N PRO A 588 -21.51 43.98 11.50
CA PRO A 588 -22.09 45.32 11.58
C PRO A 588 -22.41 45.76 13.01
N ASN A 589 -22.60 44.81 13.94
CA ASN A 589 -22.88 45.08 15.34
C ASN A 589 -21.73 44.59 16.22
N SER A 590 -21.45 45.32 17.29
CA SER A 590 -20.48 44.93 18.33
C SER A 590 -20.89 43.69 19.13
N GLY A 591 -22.08 43.12 18.92
CA GLY A 591 -22.48 41.86 19.56
C GLY A 591 -22.35 40.65 18.64
N ASP A 592 -22.25 40.82 17.32
CA ASP A 592 -22.57 39.72 16.41
C ASP A 592 -21.38 38.81 16.13
N PHE A 593 -21.60 37.51 16.25
CA PHE A 593 -20.69 36.48 15.75
C PHE A 593 -21.43 35.46 14.90
N LYS A 594 -20.76 35.00 13.83
CA LYS A 594 -21.37 34.07 12.87
C LYS A 594 -20.35 33.01 12.43
N PRO A 595 -20.51 31.74 12.80
CA PRO A 595 -19.64 30.68 12.33
C PRO A 595 -19.58 30.60 10.81
N ASP A 596 -18.40 30.25 10.28
CA ASP A 596 -18.11 30.10 8.86
C ASP A 596 -18.27 31.37 8.01
N ARG A 597 -18.36 32.56 8.61
CA ARG A 597 -18.49 33.81 7.83
C ARG A 597 -17.20 34.19 7.09
N PHE A 598 -16.07 33.62 7.49
CA PHE A 598 -14.76 33.73 6.86
C PHE A 598 -14.19 32.34 6.53
N PRO A 599 -14.69 31.67 5.48
CA PRO A 599 -14.14 30.39 5.07
C PRO A 599 -12.72 30.56 4.57
N LEU A 600 -11.87 29.58 4.83
CA LEU A 600 -10.48 29.57 4.38
C LEU A 600 -10.43 29.07 2.93
N LYS A 601 -9.68 29.79 2.09
CA LYS A 601 -9.42 29.39 0.70
C LYS A 601 -8.13 28.59 0.60
N GLU A 602 -8.01 27.82 -0.47
CA GLU A 602 -6.75 27.21 -0.85
C GLU A 602 -5.71 28.28 -1.23
N GLY A 603 -4.48 28.04 -0.80
CA GLY A 603 -3.31 28.85 -1.10
C GLY A 603 -3.20 30.15 -0.28
N TRP A 604 -1.97 30.62 -0.18
CA TRP A 604 -1.59 31.88 0.45
C TRP A 604 -1.21 32.90 -0.62
N SER A 605 -1.83 34.09 -0.60
CA SER A 605 -1.45 35.18 -1.53
C SER A 605 -0.35 36.05 -0.95
N GLN A 606 0.50 36.63 -1.80
CA GLN A 606 1.45 37.67 -1.40
C GLN A 606 0.82 39.08 -1.39
N GLU A 607 -0.44 39.20 -1.78
CA GLU A 607 -1.14 40.48 -1.73
C GLU A 607 -1.25 40.99 -0.28
N PRO A 608 -0.96 42.27 -0.02
CA PRO A 608 -1.08 42.87 1.31
C PRO A 608 -2.39 42.54 2.03
N GLY A 609 -3.50 42.57 1.30
CA GLY A 609 -4.84 42.28 1.80
C GLY A 609 -5.10 40.84 2.26
N GLN A 610 -4.14 39.93 2.06
CA GLN A 610 -4.13 38.59 2.67
C GLN A 610 -3.92 38.66 4.19
N VAL A 611 -3.27 39.73 4.67
CA VAL A 611 -2.70 39.83 6.02
C VAL A 611 -3.13 41.12 6.70
N SER A 612 -2.82 42.27 6.09
CA SER A 612 -2.99 43.59 6.72
C SER A 612 -4.46 43.99 6.91
N SER A 613 -5.36 43.48 6.05
CA SER A 613 -6.80 43.71 6.16
C SER A 613 -7.46 43.04 7.37
N TYR A 614 -6.79 42.06 8.00
CA TYR A 614 -7.28 41.35 9.19
C TYR A 614 -6.67 41.86 10.50
N ALA A 615 -5.81 42.87 10.42
CA ALA A 615 -5.18 43.48 11.58
C ALA A 615 -6.17 44.34 12.36
N VAL A 616 -6.11 44.25 13.69
CA VAL A 616 -6.94 45.03 14.60
C VAL A 616 -6.13 46.08 15.34
N ASN A 617 -6.77 47.20 15.66
CA ASN A 617 -6.11 48.28 16.38
C ASN A 617 -5.79 47.89 17.82
N LEU A 618 -4.50 47.88 18.17
CA LEU A 618 -4.03 47.70 19.54
C LEU A 618 -4.00 49.03 20.28
N THR A 619 -3.48 50.09 19.65
CA THR A 619 -3.51 51.46 20.19
C THR A 619 -3.53 52.48 19.06
N ASP A 620 -4.31 53.55 19.25
CA ASP A 620 -4.48 54.66 18.31
C ASP A 620 -3.64 55.89 18.67
N GLY A 621 -3.36 56.73 17.66
CA GLY A 621 -2.79 58.06 17.86
C GLY A 621 -1.35 58.09 18.38
N VAL A 622 -0.55 57.08 18.06
CA VAL A 622 0.90 57.02 18.31
C VAL A 622 1.60 58.08 17.46
N ARG A 623 2.63 58.72 18.02
CA ARG A 623 3.43 59.74 17.35
C ARG A 623 4.67 59.12 16.72
N TYR A 624 5.05 59.64 15.56
CA TYR A 624 6.23 59.18 14.82
C TYR A 624 7.52 59.27 15.65
N GLU A 625 7.65 60.30 16.49
CA GLU A 625 8.84 60.49 17.33
C GLU A 625 9.08 59.40 18.38
N LEU A 626 8.06 58.60 18.69
CA LEU A 626 8.14 57.48 19.64
C LEU A 626 8.50 56.16 18.94
N LEU A 627 8.63 56.15 17.61
CA LEU A 627 8.99 54.96 16.85
C LEU A 627 10.50 54.72 16.85
N ASP A 628 10.90 53.45 16.89
CA ASP A 628 12.30 53.04 16.83
C ASP A 628 12.88 53.36 15.46
N GLY A 629 14.06 53.98 15.42
CA GLY A 629 14.67 54.47 14.18
C GLY A 629 14.10 55.80 13.64
N SER A 630 13.18 56.48 14.34
CA SER A 630 12.61 57.77 13.88
C SER A 630 13.58 58.96 13.92
N GLY A 631 14.68 58.83 14.66
CA GLY A 631 15.65 59.90 14.92
C GLY A 631 15.26 60.85 16.07
N TYR A 632 14.09 60.68 16.69
CA TYR A 632 13.57 61.55 17.76
C TYR A 632 13.41 60.85 19.12
N ASN A 633 14.09 59.72 19.33
CA ASN A 633 13.93 58.79 20.47
C ASN A 633 14.27 59.35 21.88
N GLN A 634 14.39 60.67 22.05
CA GLN A 634 14.76 61.34 23.31
C GLN A 634 13.72 61.11 24.43
N VAL A 635 12.46 60.86 24.06
CA VAL A 635 11.32 60.64 24.98
C VAL A 635 11.10 59.15 25.29
N GLY A 636 11.87 58.26 24.65
CA GLY A 636 11.74 56.80 24.73
C GLY A 636 11.10 56.20 23.48
N ILE A 637 10.95 54.87 23.48
CA ILE A 637 10.48 54.09 22.33
C ILE A 637 9.18 53.39 22.70
N ALA A 638 8.17 53.48 21.84
CA ALA A 638 6.94 52.74 21.95
C ALA A 638 7.21 51.23 21.74
N LYS A 639 6.71 50.41 22.66
CA LYS A 639 6.91 48.96 22.71
C LYS A 639 5.61 48.22 22.96
N ALA A 640 5.55 46.99 22.48
CA ALA A 640 4.51 46.03 22.82
C ALA A 640 5.12 44.67 23.22
N SER A 641 4.40 43.87 24.00
CA SER A 641 4.81 42.52 24.38
C SER A 641 3.62 41.57 24.24
N VAL A 642 3.91 40.30 23.89
CA VAL A 642 2.91 39.25 23.67
C VAL A 642 3.32 37.99 24.41
N ILE A 643 2.41 37.45 25.21
CA ILE A 643 2.61 36.20 25.95
C ILE A 643 1.37 35.32 25.87
N PHE A 644 1.50 34.06 26.25
CA PHE A 644 0.36 33.18 26.45
C PHE A 644 -0.19 33.30 27.87
N ALA A 645 -1.51 33.11 28.03
CA ALA A 645 -2.14 32.98 29.33
C ALA A 645 -1.75 31.64 29.96
N GLU A 646 -1.22 31.69 31.18
CA GLU A 646 -0.83 30.52 31.96
C GLU A 646 -1.98 29.93 32.77
N ASP A 647 -3.02 30.72 33.04
CA ASP A 647 -4.14 30.36 33.90
C ASP A 647 -5.41 31.13 33.48
N THR A 648 -6.59 30.51 33.66
CA THR A 648 -7.86 31.15 33.30
C THR A 648 -8.18 32.39 34.14
N SER A 649 -7.58 32.56 35.33
CA SER A 649 -7.72 33.79 36.14
C SER A 649 -7.21 35.05 35.45
N ARG A 650 -6.36 34.91 34.43
CA ARG A 650 -5.85 36.03 33.62
C ARG A 650 -6.81 36.45 32.50
N LEU A 651 -7.94 35.74 32.35
CA LEU A 651 -8.98 35.99 31.35
C LEU A 651 -10.13 36.80 31.99
N ASN A 652 -10.37 38.00 31.48
CA ASN A 652 -11.34 38.98 31.98
C ASN A 652 -12.64 39.05 31.14
N GLY A 653 -12.62 38.57 29.90
CA GLY A 653 -13.68 38.64 28.91
C GLY A 653 -14.00 37.28 28.27
N THR A 654 -13.02 36.40 28.05
CA THR A 654 -13.27 35.06 27.48
C THR A 654 -13.86 34.09 28.52
N PRO A 655 -14.95 33.36 28.21
CA PRO A 655 -15.43 32.26 29.05
C PRO A 655 -14.45 31.09 29.13
N ASP A 656 -14.16 30.59 30.33
CA ASP A 656 -13.21 29.47 30.56
C ASP A 656 -13.56 28.23 29.72
N ASN A 657 -14.85 27.89 29.62
CA ASN A 657 -15.36 26.74 28.87
C ASN A 657 -15.24 26.87 27.33
N HIS A 658 -14.92 28.05 26.81
CA HIS A 658 -14.73 28.28 25.38
C HIS A 658 -13.28 28.07 24.94
N VAL A 659 -12.35 27.96 25.89
CA VAL A 659 -10.94 27.63 25.65
C VAL A 659 -10.82 26.11 25.49
N LEU A 660 -10.32 25.65 24.33
CA LEU A 660 -10.30 24.21 24.00
C LEU A 660 -9.40 23.42 24.96
N ALA A 661 -8.35 24.04 25.50
CA ALA A 661 -7.49 23.45 26.52
C ALA A 661 -8.23 23.10 27.82
N VAL A 662 -9.23 23.92 28.20
CA VAL A 662 -10.10 23.66 29.36
C VAL A 662 -11.16 22.63 28.99
N LYS A 663 -11.77 22.76 27.80
CA LYS A 663 -12.86 21.88 27.34
C LYS A 663 -12.44 20.43 27.13
N TYR A 664 -11.24 20.20 26.61
CA TYR A 664 -10.73 18.86 26.28
C TYR A 664 -9.59 18.38 27.20
N GLY A 665 -9.20 19.16 28.20
CA GLY A 665 -8.16 18.75 29.15
C GLY A 665 -8.71 17.83 30.25
N ASP A 666 -7.93 16.82 30.64
CA ASP A 666 -8.27 15.86 31.73
C ASP A 666 -8.48 16.51 33.11
N LYS A 667 -8.06 17.76 33.28
CA LYS A 667 -8.13 18.47 34.56
C LYS A 667 -9.36 19.37 34.61
N GLY A 668 -10.56 18.79 34.67
CA GLY A 668 -11.82 19.51 34.86
C GLY A 668 -11.92 20.42 36.11
N ALA A 669 -10.87 20.50 36.93
CA ALA A 669 -10.76 21.38 38.11
C ALA A 669 -9.51 22.30 38.11
N SER A 670 -8.62 22.22 37.12
CA SER A 670 -7.39 23.02 37.07
C SER A 670 -7.60 24.27 36.22
N LYS A 671 -7.26 25.43 36.78
CA LYS A 671 -7.25 26.71 36.04
C LYS A 671 -5.99 26.88 35.16
N ALA A 672 -4.96 26.07 35.38
CA ALA A 672 -3.71 26.14 34.63
C ALA A 672 -3.89 25.72 33.16
N LEU A 673 -3.44 26.59 32.25
CA LEU A 673 -3.47 26.43 30.80
C LEU A 673 -2.10 25.94 30.32
N GLY A 674 -1.86 24.62 30.41
CA GLY A 674 -0.60 23.97 30.04
C GLY A 674 -0.65 23.15 28.74
N THR A 675 -1.78 23.19 28.02
CA THR A 675 -2.03 22.28 26.89
C THR A 675 -2.44 23.10 25.68
N PHE A 676 -1.71 22.96 24.58
CA PHE A 676 -2.15 23.53 23.31
C PHE A 676 -3.13 22.55 22.67
N VAL A 677 -4.37 22.99 22.42
CA VAL A 677 -5.42 22.16 21.81
C VAL A 677 -5.97 22.85 20.59
N MET A 678 -6.07 22.11 19.48
CA MET A 678 -6.75 22.57 18.27
C MET A 678 -7.86 21.61 17.88
N GLY A 679 -8.88 22.10 17.17
CA GLY A 679 -10.01 21.28 16.74
C GLY A 679 -10.35 21.50 15.27
N ALA A 680 -10.57 20.40 14.56
CA ALA A 680 -11.10 20.37 13.20
C ALA A 680 -12.22 19.34 13.09
N GLY A 681 -13.18 19.53 12.20
CA GLY A 681 -14.38 18.70 12.20
C GLY A 681 -15.32 18.94 11.03
N LEU A 682 -16.35 18.09 10.94
CA LEU A 682 -17.46 18.27 10.01
C LEU A 682 -18.45 19.27 10.59
N MET A 683 -18.58 20.42 9.94
CA MET A 683 -19.52 21.48 10.35
C MET A 683 -20.96 21.06 10.07
N ASP A 684 -21.87 21.35 11.00
CA ASP A 684 -23.30 21.15 10.82
C ASP A 684 -23.86 22.22 9.86
N PRO A 685 -24.36 21.84 8.65
CA PRO A 685 -24.90 22.78 7.67
C PRO A 685 -25.98 23.71 8.23
N ASN A 686 -26.79 23.23 9.19
CA ASN A 686 -27.89 24.00 9.76
C ASN A 686 -27.43 25.08 10.73
N LYS A 687 -26.23 24.93 11.29
CA LYS A 687 -25.65 25.87 12.26
C LYS A 687 -24.63 26.81 11.61
N MET A 688 -24.20 26.54 10.38
CA MET A 688 -23.34 27.44 9.61
C MET A 688 -24.03 28.78 9.33
N ASN A 689 -23.34 29.89 9.55
CA ASN A 689 -23.86 31.27 9.45
C ASN A 689 -24.99 31.63 10.42
N SER A 690 -25.30 30.76 11.41
CA SER A 690 -26.19 31.13 12.50
C SER A 690 -25.68 32.39 13.20
N SER A 691 -26.60 33.25 13.63
CA SER A 691 -26.25 34.53 14.26
C SER A 691 -26.54 34.46 15.74
N SER A 692 -25.57 34.83 16.56
CA SER A 692 -25.73 34.97 18.01
C SER A 692 -25.05 36.24 18.50
N SER A 693 -25.46 36.69 19.68
CA SER A 693 -24.97 37.92 20.31
C SER A 693 -24.02 37.61 21.47
N LEU A 694 -22.89 38.30 21.53
CA LEU A 694 -21.89 38.25 22.58
C LEU A 694 -22.41 38.95 23.83
N ASN A 695 -22.64 38.18 24.89
CA ASN A 695 -23.06 38.66 26.20
C ASN A 695 -21.89 38.56 27.21
N GLY A 696 -20.69 38.96 26.79
CA GLY A 696 -19.46 38.85 27.60
C GLY A 696 -19.16 37.40 28.02
N LYS A 697 -18.76 37.21 29.30
CA LYS A 697 -18.47 35.88 29.87
C LYS A 697 -19.66 34.91 29.86
N SER A 698 -20.89 35.41 29.70
CA SER A 698 -22.12 34.62 29.66
C SER A 698 -22.53 34.19 28.24
N THR A 699 -21.67 34.40 27.24
CA THR A 699 -21.96 34.01 25.85
C THR A 699 -22.03 32.48 25.75
N ALA A 700 -23.12 31.95 25.21
CA ALA A 700 -23.24 30.51 24.94
C ALA A 700 -22.43 30.11 23.69
N GLU A 701 -21.76 28.96 23.74
CA GLU A 701 -21.05 28.42 22.59
C GLU A 701 -22.03 27.94 21.51
N ILE A 702 -21.81 28.35 20.25
CA ILE A 702 -22.46 27.67 19.12
C ILE A 702 -21.70 26.38 18.86
N GLU A 703 -22.36 25.25 19.06
CA GLU A 703 -21.85 23.92 18.76
C GLU A 703 -21.91 23.67 17.24
N ILE A 704 -20.95 24.23 16.52
CA ILE A 704 -20.93 24.28 15.04
C ILE A 704 -20.50 22.99 14.37
N PHE A 705 -19.81 22.10 15.09
CA PHE A 705 -19.29 20.85 14.56
C PHE A 705 -20.23 19.71 14.94
N SER A 706 -20.72 19.00 13.95
CA SER A 706 -21.45 17.74 14.15
C SER A 706 -20.53 16.64 14.66
N LYS A 707 -19.27 16.66 14.22
CA LYS A 707 -18.20 15.72 14.58
C LYS A 707 -16.89 16.49 14.66
N THR A 708 -16.18 16.38 15.79
CA THR A 708 -14.94 17.13 16.06
C THR A 708 -13.77 16.22 16.36
N MET A 709 -12.60 16.55 15.81
CA MET A 709 -11.32 15.93 16.08
C MET A 709 -10.44 16.91 16.84
N PRO A 710 -10.37 16.81 18.18
CA PRO A 710 -9.41 17.57 18.96
C PRO A 710 -8.02 16.96 18.81
N ALA A 711 -7.02 17.77 18.52
CA ALA A 711 -5.62 17.42 18.64
C ALA A 711 -5.08 18.08 19.92
N ILE A 712 -4.75 17.25 20.91
CA ILE A 712 -4.32 17.67 22.25
C ILE A 712 -2.81 17.45 22.38
N LEU A 713 -2.07 18.49 22.73
CA LEU A 713 -0.63 18.41 23.02
C LEU A 713 -0.34 18.94 24.42
N ASN A 714 0.07 18.05 25.31
CA ASN A 714 0.47 18.40 26.67
C ASN A 714 1.86 19.06 26.64
N LEU A 715 1.92 20.35 26.97
CA LEU A 715 3.15 21.12 26.91
C LEU A 715 3.76 21.16 28.31
N ASN A 716 4.86 20.43 28.49
CA ASN A 716 5.66 20.57 29.71
C ASN A 716 6.30 21.97 29.71
N TRP A 717 6.10 22.73 30.78
CA TRP A 717 6.44 24.16 30.91
C TRP A 717 7.89 24.54 30.60
N GLY A 718 8.83 23.59 30.52
CA GLY A 718 10.23 23.84 30.19
C GLY A 718 10.51 24.29 28.75
N ALA A 719 9.55 24.16 27.81
CA ALA A 719 9.74 24.62 26.43
C ALA A 719 9.43 26.13 26.23
N TRP A 720 8.74 26.76 27.18
CA TRP A 720 8.17 28.11 27.05
C TRP A 720 8.65 29.09 28.14
N GLU A 721 9.89 28.95 28.63
CA GLU A 721 10.42 29.81 29.71
C GLU A 721 10.59 31.30 29.31
N LYS A 722 10.35 31.66 28.05
CA LYS A 722 10.48 33.04 27.56
C LYS A 722 9.17 33.53 26.90
N PRO A 723 8.84 34.83 27.02
CA PRO A 723 7.69 35.42 26.34
C PRO A 723 7.71 35.11 24.84
N LEU A 724 6.53 34.86 24.25
CA LEU A 724 6.38 34.59 22.81
C LEU A 724 7.06 35.70 21.98
N VAL A 725 6.89 36.95 22.41
CA VAL A 725 7.67 38.10 21.95
C VAL A 725 8.02 38.99 23.14
N ASP A 726 9.32 39.07 23.48
CA ASP A 726 9.81 39.76 24.68
C ASP A 726 9.47 41.26 24.65
N GLN A 727 10.04 42.00 23.69
CA GLN A 727 9.70 43.40 23.43
C GLN A 727 9.74 43.69 21.93
N ILE A 728 8.59 44.01 21.38
CA ILE A 728 8.42 44.53 20.03
C ILE A 728 8.66 46.03 20.09
N LYS A 729 9.76 46.52 19.51
CA LYS A 729 9.94 47.96 19.26
C LYS A 729 9.18 48.31 18.00
N LEU A 730 8.37 49.37 18.04
CA LEU A 730 7.58 49.80 16.89
C LEU A 730 8.49 50.47 15.85
N PRO A 731 8.73 49.87 14.67
CA PRO A 731 9.70 50.40 13.72
C PRO A 731 9.17 51.65 13.01
N ALA A 732 10.03 52.64 12.79
CA ALA A 732 9.70 53.84 12.01
C ALA A 732 9.62 53.58 10.50
N GLU A 733 10.29 52.53 10.01
CA GLU A 733 10.37 52.17 8.58
C GLU A 733 9.00 51.81 7.97
N MET A 734 8.07 51.32 8.79
CA MET A 734 6.69 51.05 8.37
C MET A 734 5.86 52.34 8.15
N TRP A 735 6.42 53.52 8.44
CA TRP A 735 5.80 54.82 8.25
C TRP A 735 6.59 55.65 7.25
N GLU A 736 6.20 55.53 5.98
CA GLU A 736 6.93 56.04 4.83
C GLU A 736 6.57 57.51 4.53
N HIS A 737 7.42 58.20 3.76
CA HIS A 737 7.15 59.54 3.23
C HIS A 737 6.79 60.63 4.27
N ASN A 738 7.26 60.50 5.51
CA ASN A 738 6.96 61.46 6.59
C ASN A 738 7.87 62.71 6.54
N GLU A 739 7.90 63.41 5.42
CA GLU A 739 8.71 64.60 5.20
C GLU A 739 7.84 65.86 5.09
N GLY A 740 8.23 66.94 5.79
CA GLY A 740 7.50 68.20 5.78
C GLY A 740 8.22 69.31 6.52
N THR A 741 7.77 70.56 6.32
CA THR A 741 8.45 71.78 6.82
C THR A 741 8.15 72.11 8.28
N ASN A 742 7.05 71.61 8.84
CA ASN A 742 6.70 71.79 10.25
C ASN A 742 7.19 70.61 11.09
N GLU A 743 8.15 70.87 11.99
CA GLU A 743 8.80 69.85 12.81
C GLU A 743 7.82 69.13 13.77
N GLU A 744 6.87 69.85 14.36
CA GLU A 744 5.87 69.26 15.27
C GLU A 744 4.86 68.39 14.51
N ALA A 745 4.49 68.78 13.28
CA ALA A 745 3.67 67.96 12.40
C ALA A 745 4.42 66.69 11.95
N LYS A 746 5.74 66.80 11.68
CA LYS A 746 6.61 65.66 11.37
C LYS A 746 6.74 64.71 12.57
N LYS A 747 6.97 65.22 13.79
CA LYS A 747 7.01 64.43 15.04
C LYS A 747 5.68 63.75 15.35
N ALA A 748 4.56 64.39 15.01
CA ALA A 748 3.23 63.80 15.13
C ALA A 748 2.95 62.70 14.08
N GLY A 749 3.72 62.65 12.98
CA GLY A 749 3.53 61.70 11.88
C GLY A 749 2.52 62.16 10.82
N GLU A 750 2.19 63.45 10.76
CA GLU A 750 1.11 63.99 9.92
C GLU A 750 1.32 63.75 8.42
N TYR A 751 2.56 63.86 7.94
CA TYR A 751 2.86 63.81 6.51
C TYR A 751 2.99 62.39 5.96
N GLY A 752 3.39 61.44 6.82
CA GLY A 752 3.66 60.09 6.38
C GLY A 752 2.44 59.26 6.01
N THR A 753 2.74 58.12 5.39
CA THR A 753 1.78 57.11 4.94
C THR A 753 2.24 55.73 5.45
N PRO A 754 1.32 54.88 5.92
CA PRO A 754 1.69 53.54 6.34
C PRO A 754 2.15 52.68 5.16
N SER A 755 3.12 51.79 5.40
CA SER A 755 3.46 50.74 4.46
C SER A 755 2.27 49.80 4.26
N LEU A 756 2.11 49.28 3.04
CA LEU A 756 1.03 48.34 2.71
C LEU A 756 1.34 46.93 3.24
N ASP A 757 2.62 46.59 3.33
CA ASP A 757 3.09 45.27 3.76
C ASP A 757 3.09 45.14 5.30
N SER A 758 2.69 43.97 5.77
CA SER A 758 2.78 43.65 7.19
C SER A 758 4.18 43.17 7.56
N THR A 759 4.67 43.61 8.71
CA THR A 759 5.92 43.10 9.28
C THR A 759 5.63 41.93 10.22
N PHE A 760 6.11 40.74 9.87
CA PHE A 760 5.97 39.55 10.72
C PHE A 760 7.03 39.53 11.82
N VAL A 761 6.58 39.47 13.07
CA VAL A 761 7.47 39.51 14.24
C VAL A 761 7.64 38.16 14.94
N ALA A 762 6.63 37.30 14.86
CA ALA A 762 6.69 35.96 15.44
C ALA A 762 5.70 35.01 14.76
N TYR A 763 5.90 33.71 14.99
CA TYR A 763 4.92 32.69 14.68
C TYR A 763 4.92 31.61 15.76
N TYR A 764 3.77 30.96 15.92
CA TYR A 764 3.61 29.80 16.80
C TYR A 764 2.71 28.75 16.15
N GLY A 765 2.88 27.49 16.54
CA GLY A 765 2.00 26.42 16.05
C GLY A 765 2.56 25.02 16.21
N VAL A 766 2.00 24.09 15.44
CA VAL A 766 2.22 22.65 15.55
C VAL A 766 2.67 22.08 14.20
N SER A 767 3.57 21.09 14.22
CA SER A 767 4.07 20.40 13.03
C SER A 767 4.16 18.89 13.28
N VAL A 768 3.77 18.07 12.30
CA VAL A 768 3.70 16.59 12.38
C VAL A 768 5.08 15.94 12.30
N LYS A 769 5.97 16.30 13.23
CA LYS A 769 6.93 15.32 13.74
C LYS A 769 6.38 14.87 15.08
N TRP A 770 5.86 13.64 15.14
CA TRP A 770 5.29 12.93 16.29
C TRP A 770 6.26 12.76 17.48
N GLY A 771 6.96 13.83 17.86
CA GLY A 771 8.04 13.83 18.85
C GLY A 771 8.86 15.12 18.90
N LYS A 772 8.44 16.22 18.24
CA LYS A 772 9.05 17.53 18.46
C LYS A 772 8.06 18.52 19.10
N PRO A 773 8.52 19.34 20.06
CA PRO A 773 7.71 20.36 20.74
C PRO A 773 7.13 21.39 19.76
N PRO A 774 6.10 22.17 20.16
CA PRO A 774 5.57 23.27 19.35
C PRO A 774 6.70 24.18 18.85
N VAL A 775 6.56 24.67 17.62
CA VAL A 775 7.58 25.50 16.98
C VAL A 775 7.26 26.96 17.27
N ILE A 776 8.20 27.65 17.91
CA ILE A 776 8.15 29.08 18.18
C ILE A 776 9.44 29.69 17.63
N GLY A 777 9.33 30.82 16.93
CA GLY A 777 10.51 31.52 16.45
C GLY A 777 10.23 32.98 16.12
N ALA A 778 11.27 33.81 16.27
CA ALA A 778 11.33 35.11 15.63
C ALA A 778 11.66 34.93 14.15
N TYR A 779 11.10 35.78 13.29
CA TYR A 779 11.37 35.74 11.85
C TYR A 779 12.80 36.27 11.59
N PRO A 780 13.71 35.51 10.95
CA PRO A 780 14.97 36.07 10.49
C PRO A 780 14.73 36.85 9.20
N GLU A 781 15.08 38.14 9.18
CA GLU A 781 15.09 38.93 7.96
C GLU A 781 15.96 38.27 6.87
N GLY A 782 15.46 38.25 5.63
CA GLY A 782 16.31 37.99 4.45
C GLY A 782 16.43 36.54 3.94
N LYS A 783 15.48 35.63 4.19
CA LYS A 783 15.45 34.31 3.50
C LYS A 783 14.19 34.06 2.70
N ASP A 784 14.38 33.77 1.41
CA ASP A 784 13.36 33.31 0.47
C ASP A 784 12.93 31.88 0.84
N TYR A 785 11.66 31.70 1.21
CA TYR A 785 11.07 30.40 1.54
C TYR A 785 10.21 29.86 0.39
N ARG A 786 10.76 29.83 -0.83
CA ARG A 786 10.30 28.87 -1.86
C ARG A 786 10.79 27.47 -1.51
N ALA A 787 10.15 26.82 -0.54
CA ALA A 787 10.45 25.43 -0.22
C ALA A 787 9.54 24.49 -1.03
N LYS A 788 10.01 24.05 -2.21
CA LYS A 788 9.61 22.73 -2.76
C LYS A 788 10.33 21.67 -1.94
N THR A 789 9.71 21.16 -0.89
CA THR A 789 10.25 20.01 -0.15
C THR A 789 9.72 18.71 -0.74
N TRP A 790 10.54 18.09 -1.59
CA TRP A 790 10.57 16.64 -1.75
C TRP A 790 11.43 16.06 -0.63
N GLN A 791 10.89 15.19 0.22
CA GLN A 791 11.68 14.07 0.79
C GLN A 791 10.83 13.09 1.61
N HIS A 792 10.80 11.85 1.11
CA HIS A 792 10.94 10.57 1.81
C HIS A 792 10.44 10.42 3.25
N SER A 793 9.37 9.64 3.40
CA SER A 793 9.34 8.52 4.34
C SER A 793 8.33 7.47 3.86
N SER A 794 8.84 6.45 3.18
CA SER A 794 8.16 5.17 2.97
C SER A 794 8.41 4.25 4.18
N PRO A 795 7.47 3.34 4.45
CA PRO A 795 7.74 1.92 4.24
C PRO A 795 6.71 1.41 3.23
N LEU A 796 7.06 1.29 1.96
CA LEU A 796 7.36 0.00 1.32
C LEU A 796 6.50 -1.15 1.86
N PHE A 797 5.19 -1.10 1.61
CA PHE A 797 4.33 -2.28 1.55
C PHE A 797 3.19 -1.99 0.58
N TRP A 798 3.42 -2.23 -0.70
CA TRP A 798 2.57 -3.02 -1.59
C TRP A 798 3.44 -3.42 -2.77
N GLY A 799 3.55 -4.72 -2.98
CA GLY A 799 4.19 -5.31 -4.13
C GLY A 799 3.58 -4.76 -5.40
N GLY A 800 4.40 -4.74 -6.46
CA GLY A 800 3.88 -4.54 -7.79
C GLY A 800 2.76 -5.53 -8.06
N GLN A 801 1.65 -5.00 -8.55
CA GLN A 801 0.79 -5.59 -9.58
C GLN A 801 -0.49 -4.76 -9.62
N MET A 802 -0.64 -4.00 -10.71
CA MET A 802 -1.74 -4.10 -11.67
C MET A 802 -1.72 -2.85 -12.58
N PRO A 803 -2.06 -3.03 -13.85
CA PRO A 803 -1.21 -3.38 -15.00
C PRO A 803 -0.15 -2.33 -15.36
#